data_AF-A0A845DI00-F1
#
_entry.id   AF-A0A845DI00-F1
#
_cell.length_a   1.000
_cell.length_b   1.000
_cell.length_c   1.000
_cell.angle_alpha   90.00
_cell.angle_beta   90.00
_cell.angle_gamma   90.00
#
_symmetry.space_group_name_H-M   'P 1'
#
loop_
_entity.id
_entity.type
_entity.pdbx_description
1 polymer ?
#
loop_
_entity_poly.entity_id
_entity_poly.type
_entity_poly.pdbx_seq_one_letter_code
_entity_poly.pdbx_strand_id
1 'polypeptide(L)'
;MNLEELKQKRLNLVEASRENGFEEGIGRLLTDLYPDNAHFIYELLQNAEDAQAEEVRFVLQEKRVEFEHDGDSLFSIEDVEAITGLGISTKKDEPTNIGKFGVGFKAVFAYTATPEISSGAFHFRIRDLFVPDTEGLPPRTIGEKGTRFSFPFDNPRKPPKTAYAEIEKNLRQLDESTLLFLGNIRKIEYLLPDSTQGFLERRKTGRNRIEILVQHPEKSEPVSVPYLLFEKEVDVTDEDGNLKRCRIAIAFGLEKTQKEEWQVKPVKNGQVCIYFPAEKETSNLRFHLHAPFASTVARDSVRECEANDSLRVQLAALVAESMTIIREQGLLNVGFLAVLPNAKDNLPPFYRPIMDRLVEAFQNEKLTPMKQGGHSAANGIFRDTGRLSNLISDSDLATILGRNCALQLWIALPQSSQRRNERGEFVQATKAQYRNERVRDFQNMLDVTEWTISDFMEVLKTKTDTVTEWMKGKSNGWHQDLYSLLGDSLSVHKHILLNLRIVRCNDETYRIGQECFFSSDDLNENTTSATTATEIASQIVFDEDVEYLDALPRVSKDVYSSGRSRNQQEKARAFLEGIGVSEVGPAEWVRAVLKQRYTEPFQPRVEDMERFLAFAEDEPDKLSLFKDYPIFRIDKTLDNKNWWGSHQSVFLDSPYLATGLTTYYEALREETSHKWVLSSEYKESGIEPERIGKFAKALGAQSKLTPKKQEIPHEKWLSMARQDTGGWSERYGINEDYDIPEFDTLLAEPDLTKSRLIWNTMNEMPECCLIAKYRSNSWYYPSSDNSILVDKLRHNNWVPQTQGGQDTVYFVKPSEAEVELLPRGFSYEHQSSWLKAIEFGKSKREREEAERRREQQATEEYRSKNDVVKGIGFSSVEEAEEMAKISREDPEFIARWKAEKQKPEFPEKTSQNPERRRKQLAEQYANAPQKKYEKRLRSVRTSRPSIDPCTWLRNLYKNDSDQMICQICKDEMPFRKRDGEHYFEAVEALSSKYFDEEHEVPFLALCPLCAAMYQEFVKRDEEQEAKLHHALQNMEKSEVPVTLGEWETSVRFVERHWLDMKTVLNVYQE
;
A
#
# COMPACT_ATOMS: atom_id res chain seq x y z
N MET A 1 64.59 48.44 24.33
CA MET A 1 65.39 47.22 24.45
C MET A 1 66.09 47.00 23.12
N ASN A 2 67.39 46.77 23.07
CA ASN A 2 68.10 46.43 21.83
C ASN A 2 68.26 44.90 21.68
N LEU A 3 68.79 44.43 20.54
CA LEU A 3 68.91 42.99 20.26
C LEU A 3 69.81 42.25 21.27
N GLU A 4 70.88 42.87 21.74
CA GLU A 4 71.80 42.29 22.72
C GLU A 4 71.19 42.20 24.12
N GLU A 5 70.45 43.23 24.54
CA GLU A 5 69.67 43.22 25.78
C GLU A 5 68.60 42.12 25.74
N LEU A 6 67.93 41.94 24.59
CA LEU A 6 66.96 40.87 24.40
C LEU A 6 67.63 39.49 24.43
N LYS A 7 68.78 39.32 23.78
CA LYS A 7 69.59 38.09 23.83
C LYS A 7 69.91 37.72 25.28
N GLN A 8 70.43 38.66 26.07
CA GLN A 8 70.75 38.40 27.48
C GLN A 8 69.50 38.07 28.32
N LYS A 9 68.38 38.79 28.10
CA LYS A 9 67.10 38.50 28.76
C LYS A 9 66.62 37.07 28.47
N ARG A 10 66.77 36.59 27.24
CA ARG A 10 66.36 35.24 26.82
C ARG A 10 67.33 34.16 27.29
N LEU A 11 68.63 34.43 27.35
CA LEU A 11 69.62 33.51 27.96
C LEU A 11 69.28 33.24 29.43
N ASN A 12 69.00 34.28 30.21
CA ASN A 12 68.60 34.14 31.61
C ASN A 12 67.30 33.30 31.76
N LEU A 13 66.36 33.42 30.81
CA LEU A 13 65.13 32.61 30.77
C LEU A 13 65.45 31.13 30.49
N VAL A 14 66.36 30.84 29.56
CA VAL A 14 66.76 29.47 29.22
C VAL A 14 67.47 28.82 30.40
N GLU A 15 68.40 29.51 31.06
CA GLU A 15 69.08 29.03 32.26
C GLU A 15 68.08 28.68 33.37
N ALA A 16 67.18 29.62 33.70
CA ALA A 16 66.12 29.37 34.67
C ALA A 16 65.18 28.22 34.26
N SER A 17 64.89 28.05 32.96
CA SER A 17 64.03 26.97 32.47
C SER A 17 64.70 25.60 32.58
N ARG A 18 66.03 25.53 32.37
CA ARG A 18 66.84 24.31 32.52
C ARG A 18 66.90 23.85 33.97
N GLU A 19 67.13 24.79 34.90
CA GLU A 19 67.14 24.50 36.34
C GLU A 19 65.81 23.90 36.82
N ASN A 20 64.70 24.30 36.22
CA ASN A 20 63.35 23.86 36.60
C ASN A 20 62.81 22.67 35.77
N GLY A 21 63.60 22.10 34.84
CA GLY A 21 63.15 21.00 33.97
C GLY A 21 62.02 21.39 32.99
N PHE A 22 61.78 22.69 32.78
CA PHE A 22 60.66 23.22 32.01
C PHE A 22 60.85 23.06 30.48
N GLU A 23 62.11 22.94 30.03
CA GLU A 23 62.48 22.80 28.61
C GLU A 23 61.93 21.49 27.99
N GLU A 24 61.94 20.37 28.74
CA GLU A 24 61.32 19.12 28.29
C GLU A 24 59.78 19.24 28.22
N GLY A 25 59.18 19.97 29.15
CA GLY A 25 57.73 20.21 29.21
C GLY A 25 57.21 21.00 28.00
N ILE A 26 57.90 22.09 27.63
CA ILE A 26 57.56 22.87 26.42
C ILE A 26 57.74 22.03 25.16
N GLY A 27 58.83 21.26 25.08
CA GLY A 27 59.08 20.38 23.93
C GLY A 27 57.97 19.34 23.72
N ARG A 28 57.45 18.75 24.79
CA ARG A 28 56.28 17.83 24.72
C ARG A 28 55.02 18.59 24.34
N LEU A 29 54.73 19.72 24.98
CA LEU A 29 53.57 20.56 24.68
C LEU A 29 53.51 20.96 23.19
N LEU A 30 54.62 21.41 22.60
CA LEU A 30 54.68 21.77 21.18
C LEU A 30 54.44 20.56 20.26
N THR A 31 54.89 19.36 20.67
CA THR A 31 54.65 18.12 19.92
C THR A 31 53.18 17.67 20.03
N ASP A 32 52.57 17.85 21.21
CA ASP A 32 51.17 17.49 21.48
C ASP A 32 50.17 18.47 20.84
N LEU A 33 50.53 19.76 20.73
CA LEU A 33 49.70 20.80 20.12
C LEU A 33 49.74 20.79 18.58
N TYR A 34 50.85 20.34 18.00
CA TYR A 34 51.05 20.23 16.55
C TYR A 34 51.54 18.83 16.15
N PRO A 35 50.71 17.79 16.30
CA PRO A 35 51.07 16.42 15.93
C PRO A 35 51.20 16.25 14.41
N ASP A 36 50.57 17.15 13.63
CA ASP A 36 50.60 17.13 12.18
C ASP A 36 51.80 17.90 11.60
N ASN A 37 52.57 17.18 10.79
CA ASN A 37 53.81 17.60 10.14
C ASN A 37 53.65 18.78 9.15
N ALA A 38 52.43 19.20 8.79
CA ALA A 38 52.19 20.24 7.77
C ALA A 38 51.88 21.64 8.32
N HIS A 39 51.63 21.78 9.62
CA HIS A 39 51.02 22.99 10.18
C HIS A 39 51.90 24.26 10.07
N PHE A 40 53.23 24.12 10.07
CA PHE A 40 54.13 25.27 10.02
C PHE A 40 54.07 26.02 8.66
N ILE A 41 53.73 25.35 7.56
CA ILE A 41 53.63 26.00 6.23
C ILE A 41 52.51 27.05 6.27
N TYR A 42 51.34 26.68 6.81
CA TYR A 42 50.21 27.60 6.95
C TYR A 42 50.52 28.76 7.91
N GLU A 43 51.27 28.52 8.99
CA GLU A 43 51.72 29.60 9.89
C GLU A 43 52.67 30.59 9.19
N LEU A 44 53.56 30.12 8.31
CA LEU A 44 54.44 30.99 7.52
C LEU A 44 53.66 31.80 6.48
N LEU A 45 52.72 31.16 5.78
CA LEU A 45 51.82 31.83 4.84
C LEU A 45 50.99 32.90 5.54
N GLN A 46 50.51 32.62 6.75
CA GLN A 46 49.76 33.57 7.55
C GLN A 46 50.61 34.76 7.99
N ASN A 47 51.86 34.53 8.42
CA ASN A 47 52.78 35.63 8.75
C ASN A 47 53.03 36.54 7.53
N ALA A 48 53.14 35.94 6.34
CA ALA A 48 53.26 36.70 5.11
C ALA A 48 51.97 37.46 4.75
N GLU A 49 50.80 36.86 4.96
CA GLU A 49 49.49 37.49 4.76
C GLU A 49 49.28 38.69 5.72
N ASP A 50 49.63 38.54 7.01
CA ASP A 50 49.63 39.61 8.01
C ASP A 50 50.59 40.75 7.59
N ALA A 51 51.74 40.40 7.02
CA ALA A 51 52.72 41.35 6.46
C ALA A 51 52.30 41.96 5.11
N GLN A 52 51.07 41.68 4.65
CA GLN A 52 50.50 42.15 3.38
C GLN A 52 51.34 41.74 2.15
N ALA A 53 51.96 40.56 2.17
CA ALA A 53 52.69 40.02 1.03
C ALA A 53 51.73 39.67 -0.12
N GLU A 54 52.14 39.93 -1.36
CA GLU A 54 51.43 39.50 -2.57
C GLU A 54 51.99 38.17 -3.10
N GLU A 55 53.31 37.94 -2.95
CA GLU A 55 53.99 36.74 -3.42
C GLU A 55 54.85 36.10 -2.33
N VAL A 56 54.79 34.76 -2.28
CA VAL A 56 55.61 33.95 -1.38
C VAL A 56 56.28 32.81 -2.13
N ARG A 57 57.46 32.40 -1.66
CA ARG A 57 58.27 31.37 -2.29
C ARG A 57 58.90 30.42 -1.27
N PHE A 58 58.71 29.13 -1.48
CA PHE A 58 59.45 28.07 -0.79
C PHE A 58 60.57 27.52 -1.66
N VAL A 59 61.74 27.29 -1.08
CA VAL A 59 62.86 26.59 -1.74
C VAL A 59 63.30 25.43 -0.85
N LEU A 60 62.94 24.22 -1.25
CA LEU A 60 63.28 23.00 -0.53
C LEU A 60 64.63 22.44 -1.04
N GLN A 61 65.53 22.17 -0.11
CA GLN A 61 66.83 21.54 -0.36
C GLN A 61 66.98 20.31 0.54
N GLU A 62 67.95 19.43 0.27
CA GLU A 62 68.14 18.19 1.04
C GLU A 62 68.36 18.41 2.55
N LYS A 63 68.90 19.57 2.94
CA LYS A 63 69.32 19.88 4.32
C LYS A 63 68.65 21.11 4.92
N ARG A 64 67.77 21.80 4.18
CA ARG A 64 67.06 22.99 4.66
C ARG A 64 65.86 23.31 3.79
N VAL A 65 64.93 24.09 4.33
CA VAL A 65 63.91 24.78 3.54
C VAL A 65 64.02 26.29 3.77
N GLU A 66 63.94 27.06 2.69
CA GLU A 66 63.88 28.52 2.73
C GLU A 66 62.45 28.97 2.40
N PHE A 67 61.95 29.98 3.10
CA PHE A 67 60.67 30.64 2.84
C PHE A 67 60.90 32.13 2.70
N GLU A 68 60.40 32.72 1.62
CA GLU A 68 60.56 34.14 1.28
C GLU A 68 59.20 34.75 0.99
N HIS A 69 59.00 36.00 1.38
CA HIS A 69 57.83 36.79 1.00
C HIS A 69 58.19 38.25 0.74
N ASP A 70 57.38 38.91 -0.08
CA ASP A 70 57.59 40.28 -0.56
C ASP A 70 56.90 41.37 0.27
N GLY A 71 56.21 40.99 1.36
CA GLY A 71 55.52 41.94 2.25
C GLY A 71 56.38 43.13 2.70
N ASP A 72 55.76 44.32 2.71
CA ASP A 72 56.41 45.60 3.02
C ASP A 72 56.69 45.78 4.53
N SER A 73 56.04 44.99 5.39
CA SER A 73 56.26 45.02 6.85
C SER A 73 57.55 44.28 7.23
N LEU A 74 58.66 45.03 7.31
CA LEU A 74 59.95 44.51 7.80
C LEU A 74 59.95 44.36 9.33
N PHE A 75 60.76 43.44 9.86
CA PHE A 75 60.85 43.19 11.30
C PHE A 75 61.31 44.44 12.06
N SER A 76 60.61 44.75 13.15
CA SER A 76 61.08 45.66 14.20
C SER A 76 61.69 44.89 15.38
N ILE A 77 62.28 45.59 16.35
CA ILE A 77 62.78 44.94 17.57
C ILE A 77 61.65 44.32 18.40
N GLU A 78 60.45 44.90 18.34
CA GLU A 78 59.23 44.36 18.96
C GLU A 78 58.79 43.05 18.30
N ASP A 79 58.91 42.92 16.97
CA ASP A 79 58.65 41.66 16.26
C ASP A 79 59.67 40.59 16.65
N VAL A 80 60.94 40.96 16.80
CA VAL A 80 61.99 40.05 17.30
C VAL A 80 61.70 39.63 18.75
N GLU A 81 61.26 40.54 19.62
CA GLU A 81 60.84 40.17 20.99
C GLU A 81 59.64 39.22 20.98
N ALA A 82 58.66 39.46 20.11
CA ALA A 82 57.45 38.66 19.99
C ALA A 82 57.74 37.24 19.48
N ILE A 83 58.48 37.10 18.38
CA ILE A 83 58.81 35.79 17.79
C ILE A 83 59.74 34.95 18.68
N THR A 84 60.52 35.60 19.54
CA THR A 84 61.40 34.96 20.53
C THR A 84 60.73 34.73 21.89
N GLY A 85 59.48 35.15 22.09
CA GLY A 85 58.74 35.02 23.35
C GLY A 85 57.96 33.71 23.54
N LEU A 86 57.38 33.57 24.74
CA LEU A 86 56.34 32.59 25.09
C LEU A 86 55.06 33.36 25.41
N GLY A 87 54.00 33.20 24.62
CA GLY A 87 52.64 33.58 25.02
C GLY A 87 52.32 35.08 25.16
N ILE A 88 53.29 35.99 24.99
CA ILE A 88 53.06 37.44 25.06
C ILE A 88 53.16 37.99 23.63
N SER A 89 52.06 37.94 22.90
CA SER A 89 51.92 38.70 21.66
C SER A 89 51.87 40.19 22.02
N THR A 90 52.74 41.00 21.40
CA THR A 90 52.72 42.47 21.47
C THR A 90 51.55 43.07 20.70
N LYS A 91 50.85 42.28 19.87
CA LYS A 91 49.67 42.69 19.08
C LYS A 91 48.39 42.62 19.92
N LYS A 92 48.35 43.30 21.08
CA LYS A 92 47.15 43.36 21.94
C LYS A 92 45.99 44.13 21.28
N ASP A 93 46.28 44.97 20.28
CA ASP A 93 45.33 45.95 19.73
C ASP A 93 44.82 45.63 18.31
N GLU A 94 45.31 44.58 17.64
CA GLU A 94 44.86 44.17 16.29
C GLU A 94 44.39 42.71 16.25
N PRO A 95 43.07 42.46 16.41
CA PRO A 95 42.56 41.11 16.62
C PRO A 95 42.33 40.27 15.36
N THR A 96 42.54 40.83 14.17
CA THR A 96 42.49 40.10 12.90
C THR A 96 43.75 39.29 12.63
N ASN A 97 44.85 39.58 13.34
CA ASN A 97 46.08 38.80 13.28
C ASN A 97 45.89 37.50 14.07
N ILE A 98 45.91 36.37 13.37
CA ILE A 98 45.54 35.03 13.86
C ILE A 98 46.62 34.44 14.82
N GLY A 99 47.60 35.25 15.23
CA GLY A 99 48.74 34.89 16.10
C GLY A 99 48.58 35.21 17.59
N LYS A 100 47.39 35.02 18.21
CA LYS A 100 47.11 35.42 19.62
C LYS A 100 48.07 34.79 20.66
N PHE A 101 48.77 33.70 20.34
CA PHE A 101 49.60 32.97 21.32
C PHE A 101 51.13 33.07 21.08
N GLY A 102 51.62 33.55 19.94
CA GLY A 102 53.07 33.47 19.64
C GLY A 102 53.65 32.04 19.62
N VAL A 103 52.78 31.02 19.68
CA VAL A 103 53.13 29.59 19.68
C VAL A 103 53.18 29.04 18.24
N GLY A 104 52.42 29.61 17.29
CA GLY A 104 52.33 29.13 15.91
C GLY A 104 53.67 29.06 15.18
N PHE A 105 54.49 30.12 15.26
CA PHE A 105 55.84 30.08 14.69
C PHE A 105 56.72 28.98 15.32
N LYS A 106 56.48 28.60 16.59
CA LYS A 106 57.29 27.57 17.25
C LYS A 106 57.10 26.19 16.62
N ALA A 107 56.08 25.97 15.77
CA ALA A 107 55.92 24.75 15.00
C ALA A 107 57.13 24.47 14.06
N VAL A 108 57.88 25.49 13.64
CA VAL A 108 59.10 25.30 12.82
C VAL A 108 60.18 24.51 13.56
N PHE A 109 60.17 24.53 14.90
CA PHE A 109 61.15 23.78 15.70
C PHE A 109 60.95 22.26 15.64
N ALA A 110 59.84 21.78 15.09
CA ALA A 110 59.68 20.36 14.73
C ALA A 110 60.66 19.94 13.62
N TYR A 111 61.17 20.89 12.83
CA TYR A 111 62.05 20.67 11.66
C TYR A 111 63.46 21.22 11.84
N THR A 112 63.63 22.31 12.61
CA THR A 112 64.91 22.96 12.83
C THR A 112 65.18 23.19 14.32
N ALA A 113 66.43 23.14 14.75
CA ALA A 113 66.86 23.63 16.06
C ALA A 113 67.26 25.10 16.01
N THR A 114 67.64 25.62 14.83
CA THR A 114 68.18 26.97 14.67
C THR A 114 67.60 27.74 13.48
N PRO A 115 66.29 28.11 13.50
CA PRO A 115 65.70 28.92 12.44
C PRO A 115 66.44 30.24 12.28
N GLU A 116 66.82 30.56 11.05
CA GLU A 116 67.49 31.80 10.66
C GLU A 116 66.48 32.73 10.00
N ILE A 117 66.48 34.00 10.42
CA ILE A 117 65.56 35.04 9.93
C ILE A 117 66.39 36.20 9.40
N SER A 118 65.98 36.73 8.26
CA SER A 118 66.54 37.91 7.64
C SER A 118 65.40 38.81 7.18
N SER A 119 65.32 40.03 7.70
CA SER A 119 64.30 41.02 7.34
C SER A 119 64.84 42.43 7.61
N GLY A 120 64.97 43.25 6.55
CA GLY A 120 65.53 44.59 6.65
C GLY A 120 66.91 44.62 7.34
N ALA A 121 67.00 45.37 8.45
CA ALA A 121 68.23 45.50 9.24
C ALA A 121 68.52 44.32 10.18
N PHE A 122 67.58 43.39 10.34
CA PHE A 122 67.70 42.27 11.26
C PHE A 122 68.12 40.99 10.52
N HIS A 123 69.22 40.39 10.98
CA HIS A 123 69.62 39.04 10.61
C HIS A 123 70.10 38.30 11.85
N PHE A 124 69.32 37.30 12.27
CA PHE A 124 69.58 36.53 13.48
C PHE A 124 69.10 35.09 13.32
N ARG A 125 69.59 34.19 14.16
CA ARG A 125 69.08 32.83 14.33
C ARG A 125 68.47 32.69 15.72
N ILE A 126 67.48 31.83 15.90
CA ILE A 126 66.93 31.56 17.23
C ILE A 126 67.54 30.25 17.74
N ARG A 127 68.22 30.29 18.89
CA ARG A 127 68.72 29.11 19.61
C ARG A 127 67.87 28.83 20.85
N ASP A 128 67.89 27.59 21.34
CA ASP A 128 67.22 27.19 22.59
C ASP A 128 65.76 27.69 22.66
N LEU A 129 65.04 27.63 21.52
CA LEU A 129 63.66 28.13 21.29
C LEU A 129 63.45 29.65 21.43
N PHE A 130 64.31 30.38 22.14
CA PHE A 130 64.05 31.76 22.58
C PHE A 130 65.18 32.75 22.34
N VAL A 131 66.42 32.32 22.14
CA VAL A 131 67.58 33.23 22.14
C VAL A 131 67.85 33.74 20.73
N PRO A 132 67.62 35.04 20.42
CA PRO A 132 68.09 35.62 19.17
C PRO A 132 69.61 35.77 19.21
N ASP A 133 70.30 35.16 18.25
CA ASP A 133 71.76 35.19 18.17
C ASP A 133 72.22 35.63 16.78
N THR A 134 73.23 36.50 16.75
CA THR A 134 73.84 37.04 15.53
C THR A 134 75.28 36.55 15.34
N GLU A 135 75.83 35.80 16.30
CA GLU A 135 77.22 35.33 16.24
C GLU A 135 77.43 34.31 15.11
N GLY A 136 78.50 34.49 14.34
CA GLY A 136 78.89 33.57 13.27
C GLY A 136 77.98 33.57 12.03
N LEU A 137 76.96 34.43 11.97
CA LEU A 137 76.14 34.61 10.77
C LEU A 137 76.85 35.56 9.79
N PRO A 138 76.88 35.24 8.48
CA PRO A 138 77.43 36.15 7.50
C PRO A 138 76.57 37.43 7.44
N PRO A 139 77.17 38.62 7.28
CA PRO A 139 76.39 39.84 7.09
C PRO A 139 75.53 39.68 5.83
N ARG A 140 74.21 39.63 6.02
CA ARG A 140 73.23 39.61 4.94
C ARG A 140 72.39 40.86 5.03
N THR A 141 72.63 41.80 4.12
CA THR A 141 71.66 42.83 3.78
C THR A 141 70.73 42.21 2.74
N ILE A 142 69.51 41.87 3.14
CA ILE A 142 68.44 41.72 2.15
C ILE A 142 68.19 43.12 1.58
N GLY A 143 67.78 43.21 0.31
CA GLY A 143 67.42 44.48 -0.31
C GLY A 143 66.36 45.24 0.50
N GLU A 144 65.96 46.43 0.06
CA GLU A 144 65.02 47.32 0.77
C GLU A 144 63.62 46.72 1.03
N LYS A 145 63.32 45.51 0.52
CA LYS A 145 62.03 44.82 0.65
C LYS A 145 62.18 43.31 0.86
N GLY A 146 61.24 42.73 1.60
CA GLY A 146 61.05 41.28 1.77
C GLY A 146 61.69 40.67 3.02
N THR A 147 61.15 39.52 3.41
CA THR A 147 61.59 38.74 4.57
C THR A 147 61.91 37.32 4.14
N ARG A 148 63.01 36.77 4.66
CA ARG A 148 63.47 35.40 4.40
C ARG A 148 63.62 34.65 5.71
N PHE A 149 63.05 33.46 5.75
CA PHE A 149 63.27 32.45 6.76
C PHE A 149 64.07 31.29 6.17
N SER A 150 65.06 30.79 6.89
CA SER A 150 65.85 29.62 6.55
C SER A 150 65.78 28.63 7.70
N PHE A 151 65.37 27.41 7.40
CA PHE A 151 65.16 26.35 8.39
C PHE A 151 66.10 25.18 8.07
N PRO A 152 67.32 25.16 8.63
CA PRO A 152 68.21 24.00 8.56
C PRO A 152 67.58 22.77 9.20
N PHE A 153 67.74 21.59 8.62
CA PHE A 153 67.25 20.33 9.20
C PHE A 153 68.22 19.81 10.27
N ASP A 154 68.46 20.61 11.29
CA ASP A 154 69.43 20.37 12.38
C ASP A 154 68.76 19.95 13.71
N ASN A 155 67.44 19.66 13.69
CA ASN A 155 66.76 19.13 14.87
C ASN A 155 67.24 17.69 15.19
N PRO A 156 67.84 17.44 16.37
CA PRO A 156 68.36 16.11 16.73
C PRO A 156 67.27 15.04 16.86
N ARG A 157 66.00 15.42 17.07
CA ARG A 157 64.86 14.49 17.18
C ARG A 157 64.28 14.06 15.83
N LYS A 158 64.57 14.78 14.73
CA LYS A 158 64.02 14.51 13.39
C LYS A 158 65.14 14.49 12.33
N PRO A 159 65.51 13.32 11.77
CA PRO A 159 66.56 13.22 10.76
C PRO A 159 66.28 14.07 9.50
N PRO A 160 67.31 14.65 8.85
CA PRO A 160 67.14 15.50 7.65
C PRO A 160 66.33 14.86 6.53
N LYS A 161 66.52 13.56 6.28
CA LYS A 161 65.78 12.83 5.24
C LYS A 161 64.28 12.77 5.52
N THR A 162 63.89 12.63 6.79
CA THR A 162 62.48 12.59 7.20
C THR A 162 61.86 13.97 7.12
N ALA A 163 62.56 15.00 7.62
CA ALA A 163 62.15 16.40 7.50
C ALA A 163 61.91 16.79 6.03
N TYR A 164 62.87 16.45 5.17
CA TYR A 164 62.79 16.66 3.72
C TYR A 164 61.54 16.00 3.11
N ALA A 165 61.35 14.69 3.35
CA ALA A 165 60.25 13.94 2.72
C ALA A 165 58.87 14.44 3.17
N GLU A 166 58.74 14.83 4.45
CA GLU A 166 57.50 15.43 4.98
C GLU A 166 57.20 16.78 4.33
N ILE A 167 58.19 17.69 4.25
CA ILE A 167 58.00 19.02 3.66
C ILE A 167 57.74 18.93 2.16
N GLU A 168 58.47 18.06 1.44
CA GLU A 168 58.22 17.81 0.02
C GLU A 168 56.78 17.37 -0.22
N LYS A 169 56.32 16.39 0.57
CA LYS A 169 54.94 15.89 0.49
C LYS A 169 53.94 17.01 0.71
N ASN A 170 54.13 17.82 1.75
CA ASN A 170 53.20 18.91 2.09
C ASN A 170 53.16 20.00 1.02
N LEU A 171 54.32 20.40 0.48
CA LEU A 171 54.39 21.38 -0.62
C LEU A 171 53.70 20.85 -1.90
N ARG A 172 53.85 19.55 -2.21
CA ARG A 172 53.15 18.92 -3.34
C ARG A 172 51.63 18.80 -3.11
N GLN A 173 51.17 18.81 -1.86
CA GLN A 173 49.76 18.73 -1.48
C GLN A 173 49.05 20.08 -1.47
N LEU A 174 49.76 21.21 -1.61
CA LEU A 174 49.14 22.52 -1.73
C LEU A 174 48.18 22.56 -2.93
N ASP A 175 46.93 22.90 -2.66
CA ASP A 175 45.84 22.92 -3.63
C ASP A 175 45.17 24.30 -3.69
N GLU A 176 44.18 24.46 -4.57
CA GLU A 176 43.51 25.74 -4.78
C GLU A 176 42.90 26.33 -3.49
N SER A 177 42.53 25.49 -2.52
CA SER A 177 41.89 25.92 -1.29
C SER A 177 42.83 26.69 -0.36
N THR A 178 44.13 26.45 -0.48
CA THR A 178 45.19 27.17 0.27
C THR A 178 45.18 28.66 -0.02
N LEU A 179 44.90 29.04 -1.27
CA LEU A 179 44.96 30.43 -1.74
C LEU A 179 43.57 31.09 -1.85
N LEU A 180 42.50 30.30 -1.70
CA LEU A 180 41.13 30.71 -2.02
C LEU A 180 40.66 31.93 -1.22
N PHE A 181 40.91 31.94 0.09
CA PHE A 181 40.37 32.94 1.02
C PHE A 181 41.39 33.95 1.55
N LEU A 182 42.67 33.81 1.20
CA LEU A 182 43.69 34.81 1.52
C LEU A 182 43.32 36.18 0.92
N GLY A 183 43.58 37.27 1.62
CA GLY A 183 43.28 38.62 1.19
C GLY A 183 44.32 39.13 0.23
N ASN A 184 45.58 39.08 0.63
CA ASN A 184 46.71 39.74 -0.01
C ASN A 184 47.53 38.81 -0.89
N ILE A 185 47.89 37.61 -0.40
CA ILE A 185 48.69 36.68 -1.18
C ILE A 185 47.94 36.30 -2.45
N ARG A 186 48.59 36.50 -3.59
CA ARG A 186 48.10 36.16 -4.93
C ARG A 186 48.90 35.02 -5.56
N LYS A 187 50.13 34.78 -5.09
CA LYS A 187 50.99 33.74 -5.65
C LYS A 187 51.77 33.00 -4.56
N ILE A 188 51.73 31.67 -4.60
CA ILE A 188 52.55 30.78 -3.78
C ILE A 188 53.40 29.95 -4.74
N GLU A 189 54.72 30.10 -4.69
CA GLU A 189 55.64 29.29 -5.48
C GLU A 189 56.44 28.33 -4.60
N TYR A 190 56.79 27.17 -5.12
CA TYR A 190 57.72 26.27 -4.46
C TYR A 190 58.68 25.60 -5.45
N LEU A 191 59.95 25.50 -5.07
CA LEU A 191 61.01 24.85 -5.83
C LEU A 191 61.53 23.63 -5.08
N LEU A 192 61.62 22.50 -5.77
CA LEU A 192 62.12 21.23 -5.24
C LEU A 192 63.59 21.00 -5.66
N PRO A 193 64.34 20.09 -4.99
CA PRO A 193 65.77 19.91 -5.27
C PRO A 193 66.10 19.42 -6.69
N ASP A 194 65.17 18.72 -7.33
CA ASP A 194 65.27 18.28 -8.73
C ASP A 194 65.09 19.43 -9.74
N SER A 195 65.03 20.66 -9.26
CA SER A 195 64.74 21.89 -10.02
C SER A 195 63.34 21.94 -10.62
N THR A 196 62.43 21.07 -10.17
CA THR A 196 61.02 21.17 -10.55
C THR A 196 60.32 22.24 -9.71
N GLN A 197 59.42 22.98 -10.36
CA GLN A 197 58.69 24.08 -9.77
C GLN A 197 57.20 23.79 -9.76
N GLY A 198 56.53 24.14 -8.65
CA GLY A 198 55.09 24.26 -8.59
C GLY A 198 54.67 25.67 -8.18
N PHE A 199 53.44 26.05 -8.51
CA PHE A 199 52.87 27.32 -8.07
C PHE A 199 51.35 27.28 -7.98
N LEU A 200 50.81 28.16 -7.15
CA LEU A 200 49.41 28.52 -7.08
C LEU A 200 49.29 30.02 -7.36
N GLU A 201 48.43 30.42 -8.29
CA GLU A 201 48.24 31.83 -8.66
C GLU A 201 46.75 32.17 -8.76
N ARG A 202 46.31 33.20 -8.04
CA ARG A 202 44.92 33.67 -8.06
C ARG A 202 44.76 34.86 -8.98
N ARG A 203 43.88 34.73 -9.97
CA ARG A 203 43.54 35.78 -10.95
C ARG A 203 42.08 36.18 -10.82
N LYS A 204 41.80 37.48 -10.90
CA LYS A 204 40.42 38.01 -10.92
C LYS A 204 39.97 38.16 -12.38
N THR A 205 38.95 37.40 -12.78
CA THR A 205 38.50 37.32 -14.18
C THR A 205 37.15 37.98 -14.44
N GLY A 206 36.46 38.46 -13.39
CA GLY A 206 35.22 39.22 -13.54
C GLY A 206 34.62 39.70 -12.22
N ARG A 207 33.35 40.11 -12.26
CA ARG A 207 32.58 40.50 -11.06
C ARG A 207 32.35 39.26 -10.19
N ASN A 208 32.96 39.24 -9.00
CA ASN A 208 32.93 38.10 -8.07
C ASN A 208 33.50 36.79 -8.65
N ARG A 209 34.16 36.82 -9.83
CA ARG A 209 34.77 35.63 -10.44
C ARG A 209 36.28 35.66 -10.30
N ILE A 210 36.81 34.57 -9.78
CA ILE A 210 38.24 34.34 -9.64
C ILE A 210 38.62 32.99 -10.25
N GLU A 211 39.87 32.86 -10.65
CA GLU A 211 40.48 31.62 -11.12
C GLU A 211 41.76 31.37 -10.35
N ILE A 212 41.92 30.15 -9.84
CA ILE A 212 43.15 29.72 -9.19
C ILE A 212 43.84 28.73 -10.12
N LEU A 213 45.03 29.10 -10.57
CA LEU A 213 45.89 28.27 -11.40
C LEU A 213 46.79 27.45 -10.49
N VAL A 214 46.70 26.12 -10.58
CA VAL A 214 47.51 25.19 -9.81
C VAL A 214 48.43 24.43 -10.76
N GLN A 215 49.73 24.70 -10.65
CA GLN A 215 50.79 23.99 -11.36
C GLN A 215 51.49 23.06 -10.38
N HIS A 216 51.33 21.76 -10.57
CA HIS A 216 52.17 20.76 -9.90
C HIS A 216 53.34 20.38 -10.80
N PRO A 217 54.54 20.11 -10.23
CA PRO A 217 55.71 19.63 -10.98
C PRO A 217 55.46 18.48 -11.96
N GLU A 218 54.51 17.60 -11.64
CA GLU A 218 54.23 16.36 -12.38
C GLU A 218 53.31 16.57 -13.59
N LYS A 219 52.68 17.75 -13.72
CA LYS A 219 51.73 18.05 -14.79
C LYS A 219 52.35 18.98 -15.83
N SER A 220 52.08 18.74 -17.11
CA SER A 220 52.62 19.57 -18.21
C SER A 220 51.97 20.96 -18.29
N GLU A 221 50.73 21.10 -17.82
CA GLU A 221 49.97 22.35 -17.88
C GLU A 221 49.30 22.65 -16.53
N PRO A 222 49.11 23.94 -16.18
CA PRO A 222 48.45 24.34 -14.96
C PRO A 222 46.95 24.05 -15.03
N VAL A 223 46.38 23.59 -13.92
CA VAL A 223 44.94 23.36 -13.79
C VAL A 223 44.27 24.66 -13.37
N SER A 224 43.33 25.17 -14.16
CA SER A 224 42.50 26.32 -13.76
C SER A 224 41.27 25.86 -12.97
N VAL A 225 41.11 26.37 -11.76
CA VAL A 225 39.96 26.13 -10.89
C VAL A 225 39.17 27.44 -10.68
N PRO A 226 38.06 27.66 -11.40
CA PRO A 226 37.27 28.87 -11.32
C PRO A 226 36.27 28.84 -10.15
N TYR A 227 36.09 29.98 -9.48
CA TYR A 227 35.13 30.18 -8.38
C TYR A 227 34.35 31.49 -8.51
N LEU A 228 33.14 31.50 -7.97
CA LEU A 228 32.43 32.71 -7.57
C LEU A 228 32.72 33.00 -6.09
N LEU A 229 33.48 34.06 -5.82
CA LEU A 229 33.84 34.50 -4.48
C LEU A 229 33.00 35.73 -4.07
N PHE A 230 32.31 35.61 -2.94
CA PHE A 230 31.61 36.70 -2.27
C PHE A 230 32.25 36.94 -0.91
N GLU A 231 32.51 38.20 -0.59
CA GLU A 231 33.22 38.61 0.62
C GLU A 231 32.53 39.82 1.25
N LYS A 232 32.59 39.92 2.58
CA LYS A 232 31.98 41.00 3.36
C LYS A 232 32.77 41.23 4.64
N GLU A 233 32.95 42.51 4.99
CA GLU A 233 33.47 42.91 6.29
C GLU A 233 32.31 43.03 7.28
N VAL A 234 32.45 42.41 8.46
CA VAL A 234 31.42 42.38 9.50
C VAL A 234 32.01 42.65 10.87
N ASP A 235 31.26 43.36 11.71
CA ASP A 235 31.68 43.66 13.08
C ASP A 235 31.14 42.59 14.04
N VAL A 236 32.02 41.98 14.82
CA VAL A 236 31.69 40.92 15.80
C VAL A 236 32.36 41.23 17.13
N THR A 237 31.62 41.09 18.22
CA THR A 237 32.18 41.22 19.57
C THR A 237 32.82 39.90 19.98
N ASP A 238 34.06 39.93 20.46
CA ASP A 238 34.75 38.73 20.94
C ASP A 238 34.41 38.39 22.40
N GLU A 239 34.95 37.26 22.88
CA GLU A 239 34.80 36.81 24.27
C GLU A 239 35.34 37.82 25.30
N ASP A 240 36.27 38.69 24.89
CA ASP A 240 36.87 39.73 25.72
C ASP A 240 36.03 41.03 25.72
N GLY A 241 34.88 41.06 25.02
CA GLY A 241 33.98 42.21 24.92
C GLY A 241 34.40 43.28 23.91
N ASN A 242 35.42 43.02 23.09
CA ASN A 242 35.96 43.96 22.12
C ASN A 242 35.28 43.78 20.76
N LEU A 243 34.89 44.90 20.13
CA LEU A 243 34.37 44.91 18.77
C LEU A 243 35.51 44.67 17.77
N LYS A 244 35.33 43.71 16.87
CA LYS A 244 36.29 43.31 15.84
C LYS A 244 35.69 43.37 14.47
N ARG A 245 36.41 43.96 13.53
CA ARG A 245 36.08 43.91 12.12
C ARG A 245 36.70 42.68 11.49
N CYS A 246 35.87 41.82 10.92
CA CYS A 246 36.23 40.50 10.42
C CYS A 246 35.80 40.34 8.97
N ARG A 247 36.68 39.80 8.11
CA ARG A 247 36.33 39.41 6.75
C ARG A 247 35.71 38.02 6.74
N ILE A 248 34.50 37.91 6.20
CA ILE A 248 33.86 36.63 5.90
C ILE A 248 33.73 36.44 4.40
N ALA A 249 33.75 35.20 3.93
CA ALA A 249 33.61 34.89 2.52
C ALA A 249 32.96 33.54 2.25
N ILE A 250 32.39 33.40 1.05
CA ILE A 250 31.86 32.15 0.52
C ILE A 250 32.31 31.97 -0.93
N ALA A 251 32.58 30.72 -1.33
CA ALA A 251 33.05 30.42 -2.68
C ALA A 251 32.26 29.27 -3.32
N PHE A 252 31.59 29.55 -4.44
CA PHE A 252 30.91 28.54 -5.25
C PHE A 252 31.79 28.10 -6.43
N GLY A 253 31.96 26.80 -6.64
CA GLY A 253 32.74 26.29 -7.77
C GLY A 253 32.07 26.57 -9.12
N LEU A 254 32.86 26.89 -10.14
CA LEU A 254 32.38 27.10 -11.51
C LEU A 254 32.85 26.00 -12.47
N GLU A 255 32.09 25.83 -13.54
CA GLU A 255 32.46 25.09 -14.75
C GLU A 255 31.88 25.75 -15.98
N LYS A 256 32.47 25.47 -17.14
CA LYS A 256 31.87 25.83 -18.43
C LYS A 256 31.02 24.67 -18.93
N THR A 257 29.84 24.99 -19.46
CA THR A 257 28.99 24.03 -20.16
C THR A 257 29.56 23.69 -21.55
N GLN A 258 28.97 22.71 -22.24
CA GLN A 258 29.34 22.38 -23.63
C GLN A 258 29.21 23.56 -24.60
N LYS A 259 28.43 24.59 -24.24
CA LYS A 259 28.25 25.82 -25.03
C LYS A 259 29.20 26.95 -24.62
N GLU A 260 30.24 26.66 -23.83
CA GLU A 260 31.18 27.64 -23.26
C GLU A 260 30.54 28.68 -22.30
N GLU A 261 29.32 28.44 -21.84
CA GLU A 261 28.64 29.29 -20.84
C GLU A 261 29.01 28.86 -19.42
N TRP A 262 29.21 29.81 -18.51
CA TRP A 262 29.51 29.53 -17.11
C TRP A 262 28.29 28.97 -16.36
N GLN A 263 28.52 27.93 -15.56
CA GLN A 263 27.54 27.38 -14.63
C GLN A 263 28.20 27.08 -13.29
N VAL A 264 27.44 27.21 -12.21
CA VAL A 264 27.89 26.82 -10.86
C VAL A 264 27.78 25.30 -10.70
N LYS A 265 28.85 24.69 -10.21
CA LYS A 265 28.92 23.26 -9.90
C LYS A 265 28.95 23.01 -8.39
N PRO A 266 28.36 21.90 -7.92
CA PRO A 266 28.52 21.49 -6.53
C PRO A 266 29.95 21.01 -6.28
N VAL A 267 30.57 21.50 -5.21
CA VAL A 267 31.82 20.97 -4.68
C VAL A 267 31.51 19.71 -3.86
N LYS A 268 32.30 18.64 -4.01
CA LYS A 268 32.04 17.37 -3.30
C LYS A 268 32.05 17.55 -1.78
N ASN A 269 33.09 18.19 -1.24
CA ASN A 269 33.23 18.48 0.17
C ASN A 269 33.46 19.99 0.33
N GLY A 270 32.43 20.76 0.67
CA GLY A 270 32.58 22.18 0.98
C GLY A 270 33.40 22.36 2.25
N GLN A 271 34.60 22.91 2.11
CA GLN A 271 35.51 23.14 3.25
C GLN A 271 35.06 24.34 4.07
N VAL A 272 35.32 24.27 5.37
CA VAL A 272 35.25 25.41 6.29
C VAL A 272 36.68 25.90 6.49
N CYS A 273 36.94 27.16 6.14
CA CYS A 273 38.27 27.73 6.16
C CYS A 273 38.39 28.81 7.23
N ILE A 274 39.41 28.71 8.06
CA ILE A 274 39.89 29.76 8.96
C ILE A 274 41.16 30.31 8.30
N TYR A 275 40.97 31.04 7.21
CA TYR A 275 41.94 31.39 6.17
C TYR A 275 42.41 30.18 5.36
N PHE A 276 42.81 29.11 6.03
CA PHE A 276 43.12 27.80 5.46
C PHE A 276 42.05 26.76 5.85
N PRO A 277 41.94 25.63 5.13
CA PRO A 277 40.98 24.58 5.46
C PRO A 277 41.15 24.03 6.89
N ALA A 278 40.08 24.02 7.67
CA ALA A 278 40.03 23.32 8.96
C ALA A 278 39.76 21.83 8.69
N GLU A 279 40.80 21.01 8.62
CA GLU A 279 40.73 19.64 8.09
C GLU A 279 39.77 18.69 8.83
N LYS A 280 39.51 18.93 10.12
CA LYS A 280 38.58 18.12 10.93
C LYS A 280 37.17 18.73 11.00
N GLU A 281 36.95 19.89 10.40
CA GLU A 281 35.66 20.56 10.36
C GLU A 281 34.88 20.18 9.10
N THR A 282 33.60 19.81 9.25
CA THR A 282 32.76 19.44 8.12
C THR A 282 31.42 20.17 8.18
N SER A 283 31.15 21.00 7.17
CA SER A 283 29.86 21.71 7.08
C SER A 283 28.76 20.91 6.37
N ASN A 284 29.14 19.88 5.59
CA ASN A 284 28.28 19.17 4.62
C ASN A 284 27.68 20.06 3.50
N LEU A 285 28.14 21.31 3.38
CA LEU A 285 27.77 22.19 2.28
C LEU A 285 28.50 21.80 0.99
N ARG A 286 27.96 22.24 -0.15
CA ARG A 286 28.54 22.00 -1.50
C ARG A 286 29.27 23.23 -2.07
N PHE A 287 29.62 24.16 -1.21
CA PHE A 287 30.41 25.37 -1.48
C PHE A 287 31.29 25.65 -0.26
N HIS A 288 32.38 26.41 -0.43
CA HIS A 288 33.32 26.67 0.64
C HIS A 288 32.87 27.87 1.48
N LEU A 289 33.16 27.82 2.78
CA LEU A 289 32.91 28.89 3.73
C LEU A 289 34.24 29.41 4.31
N HIS A 290 34.29 30.70 4.59
CA HIS A 290 35.37 31.30 5.33
C HIS A 290 34.86 32.31 6.34
N ALA A 291 35.32 32.16 7.58
CA ALA A 291 35.26 33.18 8.60
C ALA A 291 36.44 33.00 9.56
N PRO A 292 36.88 34.06 10.25
CA PRO A 292 37.91 33.97 11.29
C PRO A 292 37.30 33.38 12.57
N PHE A 293 36.81 32.13 12.48
CA PHE A 293 36.23 31.43 13.61
C PHE A 293 37.27 31.19 14.71
N ALA A 294 36.85 31.29 15.96
CA ALA A 294 37.60 30.74 17.08
C ALA A 294 37.72 29.21 16.91
N SER A 295 38.94 28.68 17.00
CA SER A 295 39.26 27.27 16.71
C SER A 295 39.91 26.56 17.89
N THR A 296 40.10 25.24 17.74
CA THR A 296 41.07 24.48 18.54
C THR A 296 42.49 25.03 18.39
N VAL A 297 43.42 24.64 19.27
CA VAL A 297 44.82 25.10 19.23
C VAL A 297 45.50 24.71 17.90
N ALA A 298 45.15 23.55 17.36
CA ALA A 298 45.64 23.05 16.06
C ALA A 298 44.93 23.69 14.85
N ARG A 299 43.96 24.59 15.06
CA ARG A 299 43.14 25.26 14.03
C ARG A 299 42.43 24.32 13.05
N ASP A 300 42.20 23.08 13.47
CA ASP A 300 41.64 22.01 12.64
C ASP A 300 40.11 21.87 12.78
N SER A 301 39.49 22.52 13.78
CA SER A 301 38.05 22.53 14.00
C SER A 301 37.56 23.80 14.71
N VAL A 302 36.29 24.15 14.49
CA VAL A 302 35.62 25.35 15.02
C VAL A 302 35.12 25.09 16.45
N ARG A 303 35.32 26.05 17.36
CA ARG A 303 34.81 25.97 18.74
C ARG A 303 33.40 26.54 18.85
N GLU A 304 32.63 26.05 19.82
CA GLU A 304 31.32 26.62 20.15
C GLU A 304 31.50 27.84 21.07
N CYS A 305 31.19 29.04 20.55
CA CYS A 305 31.16 30.29 21.30
C CYS A 305 30.27 31.34 20.62
N GLU A 306 29.83 32.35 21.38
CA GLU A 306 28.90 33.39 20.88
C GLU A 306 29.46 34.20 19.71
N ALA A 307 30.77 34.45 19.69
CA ALA A 307 31.42 35.15 18.58
C ALA A 307 31.30 34.36 17.26
N ASN A 308 31.47 33.03 17.32
CA ASN A 308 31.30 32.17 16.16
C ASN A 308 29.85 32.08 15.70
N ASP A 309 28.89 32.10 16.64
CA ASP A 309 27.47 32.21 16.31
C ASP A 309 27.13 33.50 15.57
N SER A 310 27.72 34.63 15.98
CA SER A 310 27.57 35.91 15.28
C SER A 310 28.15 35.84 13.86
N LEU A 311 29.38 35.31 13.70
CA LEU A 311 30.00 35.10 12.38
C LEU A 311 29.16 34.20 11.48
N ARG A 312 28.58 33.12 12.03
CA ARG A 312 27.68 32.22 11.32
C ARG A 312 26.42 32.94 10.84
N VAL A 313 25.80 33.78 11.66
CA VAL A 313 24.62 34.58 11.27
C VAL A 313 24.98 35.50 10.09
N GLN A 314 26.15 36.13 10.15
CA GLN A 314 26.65 36.97 9.06
C GLN A 314 26.95 36.17 7.78
N LEU A 315 27.49 34.96 7.90
CA LEU A 315 27.66 34.04 6.77
C LEU A 315 26.32 33.64 6.15
N ALA A 316 25.32 33.31 6.96
CA ALA A 316 23.98 32.99 6.49
C ALA A 316 23.36 34.17 5.70
N ALA A 317 23.55 35.40 6.20
CA ALA A 317 23.13 36.61 5.50
C ALA A 317 23.90 36.81 4.19
N LEU A 318 25.23 36.64 4.17
CA LEU A 318 26.06 36.74 2.97
C LEU A 318 25.65 35.71 1.90
N VAL A 319 25.34 34.48 2.31
CA VAL A 319 24.85 33.44 1.41
C VAL A 319 23.53 33.85 0.77
N ALA A 320 22.57 34.34 1.54
CA ALA A 320 21.29 34.84 1.00
C ALA A 320 21.48 36.06 0.07
N GLU A 321 22.27 37.05 0.48
CA GLU A 321 22.60 38.24 -0.33
C GLU A 321 23.26 37.85 -1.66
N SER A 322 24.14 36.85 -1.65
CA SER A 322 24.81 36.37 -2.86
C SER A 322 23.85 35.81 -3.91
N MET A 323 22.70 35.26 -3.50
CA MET A 323 21.71 34.70 -4.44
C MET A 323 21.17 35.76 -5.39
N THR A 324 20.97 36.99 -4.91
CA THR A 324 20.52 38.12 -5.72
C THR A 324 21.56 38.48 -6.78
N ILE A 325 22.84 38.49 -6.43
CA ILE A 325 23.92 38.77 -7.39
C ILE A 325 24.07 37.62 -8.40
N ILE A 326 24.00 36.37 -7.94
CA ILE A 326 24.05 35.17 -8.82
C ILE A 326 22.89 35.18 -9.81
N ARG A 327 21.69 35.62 -9.38
CA ARG A 327 20.52 35.84 -10.25
C ARG A 327 20.80 36.90 -11.30
N GLU A 328 21.29 38.07 -10.90
CA GLU A 328 21.60 39.19 -11.81
C GLU A 328 22.67 38.82 -12.84
N GLN A 329 23.59 37.92 -12.50
CA GLN A 329 24.58 37.38 -13.44
C GLN A 329 24.04 36.26 -14.34
N GLY A 330 22.75 35.89 -14.24
CA GLY A 330 22.14 34.82 -15.03
C GLY A 330 22.56 33.40 -14.62
N LEU A 331 23.24 33.25 -13.48
CA LEU A 331 23.80 31.98 -13.01
C LEU A 331 22.83 31.18 -12.12
N LEU A 332 21.79 31.84 -11.57
CA LEU A 332 20.76 31.21 -10.75
C LEU A 332 19.75 30.44 -11.62
N ASN A 333 20.15 29.29 -12.15
CA ASN A 333 19.26 28.41 -12.91
C ASN A 333 18.78 27.21 -12.07
N VAL A 334 17.86 26.40 -12.60
CA VAL A 334 17.36 25.19 -11.91
C VAL A 334 18.51 24.27 -11.47
N GLY A 335 19.56 24.17 -12.28
CA GLY A 335 20.74 23.37 -11.97
C GLY A 335 21.60 23.91 -10.81
N PHE A 336 21.50 25.21 -10.50
CA PHE A 336 22.16 25.84 -9.35
C PHE A 336 21.54 25.38 -8.04
N LEU A 337 20.22 25.12 -8.01
CA LEU A 337 19.52 24.68 -6.79
C LEU A 337 20.09 23.38 -6.21
N ALA A 338 20.73 22.54 -7.05
CA ALA A 338 21.41 21.33 -6.60
C ALA A 338 22.66 21.60 -5.73
N VAL A 339 23.22 22.82 -5.79
CA VAL A 339 24.38 23.26 -4.99
C VAL A 339 23.94 23.71 -3.59
N LEU A 340 22.68 24.12 -3.44
CA LEU A 340 22.17 24.62 -2.16
C LEU A 340 21.95 23.47 -1.15
N PRO A 341 22.08 23.77 0.15
CA PRO A 341 21.79 22.82 1.22
C PRO A 341 20.33 22.41 1.20
N ASN A 342 20.05 21.11 1.42
CA ASN A 342 18.69 20.59 1.57
C ASN A 342 18.55 19.71 2.82
N ALA A 343 17.31 19.32 3.14
CA ALA A 343 16.96 18.57 4.34
C ALA A 343 17.66 17.20 4.46
N LYS A 344 18.11 16.61 3.35
CA LYS A 344 18.84 15.33 3.34
C LYS A 344 20.36 15.47 3.49
N ASP A 345 20.90 16.69 3.56
CA ASP A 345 22.35 16.92 3.64
C ASP A 345 22.94 16.70 5.04
N ASN A 346 22.12 16.43 6.06
CA ASN A 346 22.57 16.17 7.44
C ASN A 346 23.57 17.24 7.94
N LEU A 347 23.22 18.51 7.79
CA LEU A 347 24.05 19.63 8.24
C LEU A 347 24.19 19.58 9.77
N PRO A 348 25.40 19.76 10.34
CA PRO A 348 25.57 19.94 11.77
C PRO A 348 24.72 21.10 12.29
N PRO A 349 24.28 21.08 13.57
CA PRO A 349 23.43 22.13 14.15
C PRO A 349 24.00 23.54 13.95
N PHE A 350 25.32 23.67 14.05
CA PHE A 350 26.02 24.93 13.78
C PHE A 350 25.78 25.43 12.35
N TYR A 351 25.73 24.61 11.29
CA TYR A 351 25.58 25.13 9.92
C TYR A 351 24.13 25.22 9.42
N ARG A 352 23.18 24.60 10.15
CA ARG A 352 21.74 24.58 9.80
C ARG A 352 21.14 25.98 9.55
N PRO A 353 21.46 27.03 10.34
CA PRO A 353 20.89 28.35 10.12
C PRO A 353 21.19 28.99 8.75
N ILE A 354 22.26 28.55 8.07
CA ILE A 354 22.55 28.98 6.69
C ILE A 354 21.45 28.48 5.73
N MET A 355 21.03 27.22 5.90
CA MET A 355 19.95 26.63 5.13
C MET A 355 18.62 27.32 5.43
N ASP A 356 18.32 27.56 6.71
CA ASP A 356 17.06 28.20 7.13
C ASP A 356 16.95 29.62 6.53
N ARG A 357 18.03 30.41 6.59
CA ARG A 357 18.09 31.75 5.99
C ARG A 357 17.94 31.73 4.47
N LEU A 358 18.49 30.72 3.79
CA LEU A 358 18.31 30.53 2.35
C LEU A 358 16.85 30.23 1.99
N VAL A 359 16.20 29.33 2.72
CA VAL A 359 14.78 29.00 2.49
C VAL A 359 13.91 30.25 2.66
N GLU A 360 14.12 31.00 3.74
CA GLU A 360 13.41 32.25 4.00
C GLU A 360 13.62 33.27 2.86
N ALA A 361 14.85 33.41 2.35
CA ALA A 361 15.14 34.30 1.22
C ALA A 361 14.39 33.85 -0.05
N PHE A 362 14.39 32.56 -0.39
CA PHE A 362 13.66 32.05 -1.56
C PHE A 362 12.13 32.16 -1.44
N GLN A 363 11.60 32.06 -0.22
CA GLN A 363 10.17 32.24 0.05
C GLN A 363 9.69 33.66 -0.18
N ASN A 364 10.52 34.66 0.16
CA ASN A 364 10.11 36.06 0.19
C ASN A 364 10.68 36.91 -0.97
N GLU A 365 11.80 36.51 -1.56
CA GLU A 365 12.47 37.26 -2.62
C GLU A 365 12.37 36.57 -3.97
N LYS A 366 12.55 37.33 -5.06
CA LYS A 366 12.48 36.81 -6.45
C LYS A 366 13.72 35.97 -6.81
N LEU A 367 13.83 34.78 -6.23
CA LEU A 367 14.98 33.88 -6.36
C LEU A 367 14.61 32.49 -6.94
N THR A 368 13.33 32.11 -6.92
CA THR A 368 12.90 30.80 -7.42
C THR A 368 12.79 30.81 -8.95
N PRO A 369 13.53 29.97 -9.70
CA PRO A 369 13.46 29.93 -11.16
C PRO A 369 12.08 29.51 -11.69
N MET A 370 11.54 30.26 -12.65
CA MET A 370 10.20 30.06 -13.22
C MET A 370 10.23 29.35 -14.58
N LYS A 371 9.16 28.62 -14.93
CA LYS A 371 9.10 27.79 -16.14
C LYS A 371 9.29 28.59 -17.44
N GLN A 372 8.71 29.79 -17.52
CA GLN A 372 8.85 30.71 -18.66
C GLN A 372 10.13 31.56 -18.62
N GLY A 373 11.05 31.25 -17.71
CA GLY A 373 12.25 32.05 -17.45
C GLY A 373 12.00 33.19 -16.46
N GLY A 374 13.07 33.71 -15.86
CA GLY A 374 12.99 34.67 -14.76
C GLY A 374 12.81 34.00 -13.40
N HIS A 375 12.51 34.82 -12.38
CA HIS A 375 12.47 34.40 -10.98
C HIS A 375 11.31 35.03 -10.22
N SER A 376 10.72 34.27 -9.30
CA SER A 376 9.67 34.74 -8.38
C SER A 376 9.94 34.31 -6.94
N ALA A 377 9.20 34.88 -6.00
CA ALA A 377 9.16 34.41 -4.62
C ALA A 377 8.39 33.08 -4.55
N ALA A 378 8.85 32.14 -3.72
CA ALA A 378 8.23 30.82 -3.61
C ALA A 378 6.80 30.88 -3.06
N ASN A 379 6.49 31.92 -2.28
CA ASN A 379 5.14 32.16 -1.80
C ASN A 379 4.21 32.60 -2.95
N GLY A 380 3.13 31.83 -3.15
CA GLY A 380 2.07 32.16 -4.11
C GLY A 380 2.28 31.64 -5.54
N ILE A 381 3.36 30.90 -5.79
CA ILE A 381 3.59 30.14 -7.02
C ILE A 381 3.30 28.65 -6.79
N PHE A 382 3.24 27.89 -7.87
CA PHE A 382 2.79 26.51 -7.92
C PHE A 382 3.82 25.58 -8.55
N ARG A 383 3.76 24.32 -8.16
CA ARG A 383 4.53 23.22 -8.74
C ARG A 383 3.64 22.04 -9.09
N ASP A 384 4.05 21.26 -10.07
CA ASP A 384 3.39 20.01 -10.45
C ASP A 384 4.42 18.94 -10.86
N THR A 385 3.94 17.82 -11.36
CA THR A 385 4.77 16.71 -11.89
C THR A 385 5.28 16.94 -13.32
N GLY A 386 5.02 18.13 -13.90
CA GLY A 386 5.29 18.50 -15.28
C GLY A 386 4.16 18.21 -16.26
N ARG A 387 3.14 17.44 -15.87
CA ARG A 387 2.01 17.09 -16.73
C ARG A 387 0.98 18.21 -16.83
N LEU A 388 0.57 18.76 -15.69
CA LEU A 388 -0.40 19.86 -15.62
C LEU A 388 0.21 21.16 -16.13
N SER A 389 1.43 21.49 -15.72
CA SER A 389 2.06 22.74 -16.17
C SER A 389 2.37 22.75 -17.67
N ASN A 390 2.48 21.58 -18.32
CA ASN A 390 2.62 21.48 -19.79
C ASN A 390 1.29 21.70 -20.51
N LEU A 391 0.17 21.30 -19.89
CA LEU A 391 -1.17 21.48 -20.44
C LEU A 391 -1.76 22.86 -20.15
N ILE A 392 -1.55 23.37 -18.93
CA ILE A 392 -2.13 24.59 -18.39
C ILE A 392 -1.00 25.61 -18.28
N SER A 393 -1.01 26.61 -19.15
CA SER A 393 -0.02 27.69 -19.12
C SER A 393 -0.18 28.58 -17.89
N ASP A 394 0.77 29.47 -17.61
CA ASP A 394 0.64 30.47 -16.55
C ASP A 394 -0.58 31.38 -16.74
N SER A 395 -0.90 31.78 -17.98
CA SER A 395 -2.08 32.59 -18.29
C SER A 395 -3.38 31.82 -18.04
N ASP A 396 -3.38 30.51 -18.32
CA ASP A 396 -4.52 29.64 -18.06
C ASP A 396 -4.76 29.49 -16.57
N LEU A 397 -3.69 29.20 -15.82
CA LEU A 397 -3.76 29.06 -14.37
C LEU A 397 -4.22 30.36 -13.71
N ALA A 398 -3.72 31.51 -14.17
CA ALA A 398 -4.17 32.81 -13.68
C ALA A 398 -5.67 33.03 -13.94
N THR A 399 -6.15 32.69 -15.15
CA THR A 399 -7.57 32.81 -15.53
C THR A 399 -8.45 31.92 -14.66
N ILE A 400 -8.07 30.66 -14.48
CA ILE A 400 -8.78 29.67 -13.65
C ILE A 400 -8.85 30.11 -12.17
N LEU A 401 -7.75 30.65 -11.65
CA LEU A 401 -7.66 31.08 -10.26
C LEU A 401 -8.23 32.49 -10.03
N GLY A 402 -8.64 33.21 -11.08
CA GLY A 402 -9.10 34.60 -10.96
C GLY A 402 -7.99 35.57 -10.55
N ARG A 403 -6.74 35.27 -10.89
CA ARG A 403 -5.55 36.08 -10.60
C ARG A 403 -5.16 36.91 -11.83
N ASN A 404 -4.33 37.92 -11.62
CA ASN A 404 -3.80 38.74 -12.71
C ASN A 404 -2.95 37.88 -13.66
N CYS A 405 -3.27 37.92 -14.96
CA CYS A 405 -2.64 37.14 -16.02
C CYS A 405 -1.16 37.47 -16.28
N ALA A 406 -0.64 38.57 -15.72
CA ALA A 406 0.77 38.94 -15.82
C ALA A 406 1.70 38.18 -14.86
N LEU A 407 1.16 37.34 -13.96
CA LEU A 407 1.96 36.60 -12.99
C LEU A 407 2.48 35.30 -13.59
N GLN A 408 3.79 35.06 -13.46
CA GLN A 408 4.35 33.72 -13.61
C GLN A 408 3.96 32.91 -12.37
N LEU A 409 3.39 31.73 -12.59
CA LEU A 409 2.79 30.91 -11.54
C LEU A 409 3.47 29.54 -11.45
N TRP A 410 4.06 29.03 -12.53
CA TRP A 410 4.72 27.73 -12.55
C TRP A 410 6.22 27.81 -12.31
N ILE A 411 6.71 27.07 -11.32
CA ILE A 411 8.16 26.90 -11.14
C ILE A 411 8.79 26.12 -12.30
N ALA A 412 10.07 26.36 -12.57
CA ALA A 412 10.84 25.53 -13.48
C ALA A 412 11.18 24.19 -12.83
N LEU A 413 10.88 23.10 -13.53
CA LEU A 413 11.19 21.74 -13.09
C LEU A 413 12.53 21.26 -13.66
N PRO A 414 13.28 20.42 -12.94
CA PRO A 414 14.47 19.77 -13.49
C PRO A 414 14.07 18.87 -14.67
N GLN A 415 14.87 18.89 -15.75
CA GLN A 415 14.59 18.08 -16.94
C GLN A 415 14.53 16.60 -16.60
N SER A 416 13.45 15.92 -17.01
CA SER A 416 13.20 14.51 -16.72
C SER A 416 14.18 13.61 -17.48
N SER A 417 15.27 13.22 -16.84
CA SER A 417 16.17 12.16 -17.33
C SER A 417 15.66 10.78 -16.91
N GLN A 418 14.45 10.40 -17.32
CA GLN A 418 14.02 9.00 -17.24
C GLN A 418 14.44 8.29 -18.53
N ARG A 419 15.69 7.80 -18.58
CA ARG A 419 16.08 6.78 -19.56
C ARG A 419 15.84 5.42 -18.93
N ARG A 420 14.76 4.75 -19.33
CA ARG A 420 14.67 3.28 -19.19
C ARG A 420 15.55 2.67 -20.28
N ASN A 421 16.31 1.62 -19.95
CA ASN A 421 16.97 0.83 -21.00
C ASN A 421 15.89 0.10 -21.83
N GLU A 422 16.27 -0.47 -22.98
CA GLU A 422 15.37 -1.21 -23.89
C GLU A 422 14.65 -2.40 -23.23
N ARG A 423 15.09 -2.80 -22.03
CA ARG A 423 14.54 -3.91 -21.22
C ARG A 423 13.67 -3.45 -20.06
N GLY A 424 13.45 -2.15 -19.89
CA GLY A 424 12.58 -1.60 -18.83
C GLY A 424 13.16 -1.65 -17.41
N GLU A 425 14.44 -1.97 -17.25
CA GLU A 425 15.12 -2.02 -15.95
C GLU A 425 15.60 -0.63 -15.51
N PHE A 426 15.63 -0.41 -14.19
CA PHE A 426 16.21 0.78 -13.58
C PHE A 426 17.74 0.76 -13.73
N VAL A 427 18.29 1.66 -14.53
CA VAL A 427 19.74 1.89 -14.61
C VAL A 427 20.21 2.56 -13.31
N GLN A 428 21.40 2.19 -12.79
CA GLN A 428 22.04 2.90 -11.67
C GLN A 428 21.94 4.42 -11.87
N ALA A 429 21.54 5.13 -10.81
CA ALA A 429 21.23 6.55 -10.88
C ALA A 429 22.41 7.33 -11.49
N THR A 430 22.20 7.89 -12.68
CA THR A 430 23.23 8.71 -13.35
C THR A 430 23.49 9.98 -12.53
N LYS A 431 24.68 10.60 -12.69
CA LYS A 431 25.03 11.87 -12.06
C LYS A 431 23.96 12.97 -12.28
N ALA A 432 23.28 12.95 -13.43
CA ALA A 432 22.18 13.85 -13.75
C ALA A 432 20.91 13.57 -12.92
N GLN A 433 20.59 12.30 -12.67
CA GLN A 433 19.45 11.91 -11.84
C GLN A 433 19.64 12.36 -10.39
N TYR A 434 20.83 12.15 -9.81
CA TYR A 434 21.14 12.63 -8.47
C TYR A 434 21.06 14.17 -8.36
N ARG A 435 21.56 14.88 -9.38
CA ARG A 435 21.44 16.35 -9.45
C ARG A 435 19.97 16.79 -9.44
N ASN A 436 19.12 16.14 -10.24
CA ASN A 436 17.70 16.45 -10.32
C ASN A 436 16.94 16.14 -9.02
N GLU A 437 17.33 15.08 -8.30
CA GLU A 437 16.76 14.77 -7.00
C GLU A 437 17.06 15.87 -5.98
N ARG A 438 18.32 16.34 -5.90
CA ARG A 438 18.68 17.46 -5.02
C ARG A 438 17.91 18.74 -5.32
N VAL A 439 17.69 19.05 -6.59
CA VAL A 439 16.85 20.19 -6.99
C VAL A 439 15.46 20.07 -6.38
N ARG A 440 14.83 18.89 -6.50
CA ARG A 440 13.51 18.64 -5.91
C ARG A 440 13.53 18.72 -4.40
N ASP A 441 14.56 18.16 -3.76
CA ASP A 441 14.70 18.18 -2.30
C ASP A 441 14.80 19.62 -1.77
N PHE A 442 15.55 20.50 -2.45
CA PHE A 442 15.57 21.93 -2.10
C PHE A 442 14.21 22.59 -2.36
N GLN A 443 13.61 22.36 -3.54
CA GLN A 443 12.28 22.93 -3.87
C GLN A 443 11.18 22.47 -2.91
N ASN A 444 11.27 21.27 -2.34
CA ASN A 444 10.35 20.75 -1.33
C ASN A 444 10.40 21.56 -0.02
N MET A 445 11.54 22.16 0.31
CA MET A 445 11.70 22.97 1.52
C MET A 445 11.13 24.38 1.38
N LEU A 446 10.88 24.84 0.15
CA LEU A 446 10.38 26.19 -0.11
C LEU A 446 8.88 26.34 0.18
N ASP A 447 8.18 25.26 0.54
CA ASP A 447 6.75 25.23 0.81
C ASP A 447 5.89 25.76 -0.37
N VAL A 448 6.37 25.52 -1.60
CA VAL A 448 5.66 25.87 -2.83
C VAL A 448 4.41 25.01 -2.92
N THR A 449 3.25 25.65 -3.13
CA THR A 449 1.97 24.96 -3.24
C THR A 449 2.00 23.95 -4.39
N GLU A 450 1.78 22.68 -4.08
CA GLU A 450 1.65 21.63 -5.08
C GLU A 450 0.24 21.66 -5.68
N TRP A 451 0.15 21.75 -7.01
CA TRP A 451 -1.12 21.70 -7.72
C TRP A 451 -1.27 20.35 -8.39
N THR A 452 -2.15 19.53 -7.83
CA THR A 452 -2.38 18.15 -8.24
C THR A 452 -3.54 18.04 -9.22
N ILE A 453 -3.69 16.85 -9.82
CA ILE A 453 -4.85 16.56 -10.67
C ILE A 453 -6.15 16.65 -9.85
N SER A 454 -6.13 16.29 -8.56
CA SER A 454 -7.30 16.43 -7.68
C SER A 454 -7.71 17.89 -7.50
N ASP A 455 -6.76 18.80 -7.30
CA ASP A 455 -7.03 20.24 -7.20
C ASP A 455 -7.61 20.79 -8.50
N PHE A 456 -7.09 20.33 -9.65
CA PHE A 456 -7.64 20.68 -10.95
C PHE A 456 -9.07 20.14 -11.13
N MET A 457 -9.36 18.90 -10.72
CA MET A 457 -10.72 18.35 -10.77
C MET A 457 -11.70 19.11 -9.87
N GLU A 458 -11.28 19.54 -8.69
CA GLU A 458 -12.12 20.35 -7.80
C GLU A 458 -12.45 21.71 -8.43
N VAL A 459 -11.50 22.30 -9.16
CA VAL A 459 -11.75 23.51 -9.96
C VAL A 459 -12.79 23.22 -11.07
N LEU A 460 -12.65 22.13 -11.82
CA LEU A 460 -13.61 21.74 -12.87
C LEU A 460 -15.03 21.59 -12.30
N LYS A 461 -15.14 21.07 -11.08
CA LYS A 461 -16.41 20.84 -10.37
C LYS A 461 -17.03 22.13 -9.83
N THR A 462 -16.23 23.01 -9.22
CA THR A 462 -16.71 24.18 -8.47
C THR A 462 -16.90 25.43 -9.33
N LYS A 463 -16.11 25.58 -10.40
CA LYS A 463 -16.11 26.78 -11.26
C LYS A 463 -16.58 26.48 -12.68
N THR A 464 -17.67 25.71 -12.82
CA THR A 464 -18.09 25.16 -14.10
C THR A 464 -18.23 26.21 -15.21
N ASP A 465 -18.93 27.33 -14.97
CA ASP A 465 -19.15 28.34 -16.03
C ASP A 465 -17.86 29.05 -16.48
N THR A 466 -17.00 29.44 -15.53
CA THR A 466 -15.72 30.10 -15.83
C THR A 466 -14.78 29.17 -16.58
N VAL A 467 -14.74 27.90 -16.18
CA VAL A 467 -13.90 26.87 -16.81
C VAL A 467 -14.44 26.51 -18.20
N THR A 468 -15.75 26.36 -18.38
CA THR A 468 -16.35 26.09 -19.69
C THR A 468 -16.04 27.20 -20.69
N GLU A 469 -16.14 28.47 -20.28
CA GLU A 469 -15.81 29.59 -21.16
C GLU A 469 -14.31 29.63 -21.50
N TRP A 470 -13.43 29.33 -20.53
CA TRP A 470 -11.99 29.18 -20.78
C TRP A 470 -11.67 28.02 -21.73
N MET A 471 -12.33 26.87 -21.57
CA MET A 471 -12.11 25.69 -22.43
C MET A 471 -12.55 25.93 -23.89
N LYS A 472 -13.61 26.71 -24.14
CA LYS A 472 -14.03 27.06 -25.52
C LYS A 472 -12.91 27.72 -26.33
N GLY A 473 -12.07 28.53 -25.68
CA GLY A 473 -10.92 29.18 -26.30
C GLY A 473 -9.75 28.24 -26.65
N LYS A 474 -9.85 26.94 -26.33
CA LYS A 474 -8.79 25.95 -26.55
C LYS A 474 -9.00 25.14 -27.82
N SER A 475 -7.90 24.70 -28.44
CA SER A 475 -7.92 23.90 -29.67
C SER A 475 -8.39 22.45 -29.40
N ASN A 476 -8.78 21.73 -30.45
CA ASN A 476 -9.14 20.32 -30.34
C ASN A 476 -7.96 19.45 -29.87
N GLY A 477 -6.73 19.76 -30.30
CA GLY A 477 -5.53 19.08 -29.82
C GLY A 477 -5.29 19.28 -28.32
N TRP A 478 -5.56 20.47 -27.78
CA TRP A 478 -5.47 20.71 -26.34
C TRP A 478 -6.48 19.87 -25.54
N HIS A 479 -7.72 19.74 -26.05
CA HIS A 479 -8.74 18.89 -25.40
C HIS A 479 -8.35 17.42 -25.40
N GLN A 480 -7.70 16.95 -26.46
CA GLN A 480 -7.17 15.60 -26.52
C GLN A 480 -6.07 15.38 -25.48
N ASP A 481 -5.15 16.34 -25.31
CA ASP A 481 -4.12 16.30 -24.27
C ASP A 481 -4.75 16.22 -22.87
N LEU A 482 -5.80 17.02 -22.64
CA LEU A 482 -6.60 17.00 -21.41
C LEU A 482 -7.26 15.63 -21.17
N TYR A 483 -7.96 15.07 -22.15
CA TYR A 483 -8.63 13.78 -22.02
C TYR A 483 -7.64 12.64 -21.81
N SER A 484 -6.49 12.68 -22.48
CA SER A 484 -5.41 11.73 -22.26
C SER A 484 -4.86 11.81 -20.82
N LEU A 485 -4.69 13.03 -20.28
CA LEU A 485 -4.24 13.25 -18.91
C LEU A 485 -5.25 12.74 -17.87
N LEU A 486 -6.54 13.03 -18.08
CA LEU A 486 -7.62 12.57 -17.19
C LEU A 486 -7.85 11.05 -17.28
N GLY A 487 -7.59 10.45 -18.45
CA GLY A 487 -7.62 8.99 -18.67
C GLY A 487 -6.73 8.23 -17.71
N ASP A 488 -5.51 8.71 -17.46
CA ASP A 488 -4.58 8.10 -16.50
C ASP A 488 -5.13 8.12 -15.05
N SER A 489 -6.10 8.99 -14.76
CA SER A 489 -6.72 9.16 -13.42
C SER A 489 -8.12 8.56 -13.30
N LEU A 490 -8.63 7.96 -14.38
CA LEU A 490 -10.01 7.45 -14.46
C LEU A 490 -10.27 6.33 -13.44
N SER A 491 -9.30 5.45 -13.20
CA SER A 491 -9.42 4.32 -12.25
C SER A 491 -9.65 4.79 -10.80
N VAL A 492 -9.08 5.95 -10.44
CA VAL A 492 -9.14 6.49 -9.07
C VAL A 492 -10.34 7.43 -8.90
N HIS A 493 -10.63 8.27 -9.89
CA HIS A 493 -11.58 9.38 -9.76
C HIS A 493 -12.84 9.24 -10.63
N LYS A 494 -13.19 8.02 -11.07
CA LYS A 494 -14.32 7.75 -11.98
C LYS A 494 -15.62 8.46 -11.58
N HIS A 495 -15.98 8.41 -10.29
CA HIS A 495 -17.24 8.98 -9.78
C HIS A 495 -17.35 10.50 -9.97
N ILE A 496 -16.24 11.24 -9.88
CA ILE A 496 -16.22 12.69 -10.13
C ILE A 496 -16.31 12.93 -11.63
N LEU A 497 -15.43 12.26 -12.40
CA LEU A 497 -15.29 12.44 -13.84
C LEU A 497 -16.58 12.12 -14.62
N LEU A 498 -17.37 11.13 -14.17
CA LEU A 498 -18.66 10.77 -14.76
C LEU A 498 -19.69 11.90 -14.76
N ASN A 499 -19.56 12.88 -13.88
CA ASN A 499 -20.54 13.95 -13.69
C ASN A 499 -20.05 15.33 -14.18
N LEU A 500 -18.83 15.41 -14.73
CA LEU A 500 -18.26 16.67 -15.19
C LEU A 500 -18.69 17.01 -16.62
N ARG A 501 -19.06 18.28 -16.85
CA ARG A 501 -19.40 18.82 -18.18
C ARG A 501 -18.14 19.23 -18.94
N ILE A 502 -17.37 18.24 -19.38
CA ILE A 502 -16.06 18.45 -20.02
C ILE A 502 -15.98 17.88 -21.44
N VAL A 503 -17.00 17.15 -21.91
CA VAL A 503 -17.01 16.56 -23.26
C VAL A 503 -17.42 17.62 -24.27
N ARG A 504 -16.52 17.95 -25.20
CA ARG A 504 -16.75 18.92 -26.28
C ARG A 504 -17.50 18.25 -27.44
N CYS A 505 -18.68 18.77 -27.75
CA CYS A 505 -19.54 18.30 -28.84
C CYS A 505 -19.29 19.07 -30.15
N ASN A 506 -19.82 18.55 -31.27
CA ASN A 506 -19.76 19.18 -32.61
C ASN A 506 -20.40 20.57 -32.65
N ASP A 507 -21.38 20.83 -31.79
CA ASP A 507 -22.07 22.12 -31.64
C ASP A 507 -21.32 23.11 -30.72
N GLU A 508 -20.05 22.80 -30.39
CA GLU A 508 -19.20 23.55 -29.45
C GLU A 508 -19.76 23.65 -28.02
N THR A 509 -20.75 22.83 -27.67
CA THR A 509 -21.26 22.73 -26.30
C THR A 509 -20.47 21.72 -25.47
N TYR A 510 -20.57 21.87 -24.14
CA TYR A 510 -19.95 20.96 -23.17
C TYR A 510 -21.02 20.20 -22.39
N ARG A 511 -20.93 18.87 -22.45
CA ARG A 511 -21.89 17.93 -21.86
C ARG A 511 -21.20 16.87 -21.02
N ILE A 512 -22.01 16.10 -20.31
CA ILE A 512 -21.56 14.94 -19.53
C ILE A 512 -21.37 13.76 -20.48
N GLY A 513 -20.40 12.88 -20.22
CA GLY A 513 -20.07 11.76 -21.10
C GLY A 513 -21.26 10.87 -21.46
N GLN A 514 -22.13 10.56 -20.49
CA GLN A 514 -23.32 9.72 -20.66
C GLN A 514 -24.39 10.29 -21.61
N GLU A 515 -24.33 11.57 -21.95
CA GLU A 515 -25.26 12.23 -22.88
C GLU A 515 -24.72 12.31 -24.31
N CYS A 516 -23.50 11.86 -24.53
CA CYS A 516 -22.75 12.07 -25.76
C CYS A 516 -22.48 10.76 -26.49
N PHE A 517 -22.46 10.83 -27.82
CA PHE A 517 -22.22 9.68 -28.67
C PHE A 517 -21.08 9.91 -29.65
N PHE A 518 -20.36 8.85 -30.02
CA PHE A 518 -19.41 8.88 -31.13
C PHE A 518 -20.14 8.99 -32.49
N SER A 519 -19.44 9.43 -33.53
CA SER A 519 -19.98 9.46 -34.88
C SER A 519 -19.97 8.06 -35.51
N SER A 520 -20.99 7.71 -36.30
CA SER A 520 -21.10 6.42 -37.00
C SER A 520 -19.99 6.17 -38.03
N ASP A 521 -19.35 7.24 -38.52
CA ASP A 521 -18.24 7.17 -39.49
C ASP A 521 -16.88 6.77 -38.87
N ASP A 522 -16.84 6.42 -37.58
CA ASP A 522 -15.60 6.08 -36.86
C ASP A 522 -15.27 4.59 -36.81
N LEU A 523 -15.93 3.76 -37.63
CA LEU A 523 -15.55 2.36 -37.85
C LEU A 523 -14.18 2.29 -38.53
N ASN A 524 -13.13 2.17 -37.73
CA ASN A 524 -11.79 1.82 -38.21
C ASN A 524 -11.80 0.41 -38.81
N GLU A 525 -11.19 0.26 -39.98
CA GLU A 525 -10.98 -0.95 -40.80
C GLU A 525 -10.20 -2.11 -40.14
N ASN A 526 -10.14 -2.24 -38.81
CA ASN A 526 -9.33 -3.27 -38.14
C ASN A 526 -10.08 -4.03 -37.04
N THR A 527 -11.23 -4.63 -37.40
CA THR A 527 -11.82 -5.70 -36.58
C THR A 527 -12.30 -6.84 -37.47
N THR A 528 -11.37 -7.49 -38.16
CA THR A 528 -11.56 -8.84 -38.70
C THR A 528 -11.38 -9.86 -37.57
N SER A 529 -12.42 -10.04 -36.75
CA SER A 529 -12.85 -11.35 -36.21
C SER A 529 -13.88 -11.15 -35.10
N ALA A 530 -15.15 -11.19 -35.47
CA ALA A 530 -16.23 -11.58 -34.58
C ALA A 530 -17.35 -12.21 -35.41
N THR A 531 -17.24 -13.52 -35.61
CA THR A 531 -18.33 -14.40 -36.02
C THR A 531 -19.35 -14.49 -34.88
N THR A 532 -20.55 -13.93 -35.08
CA THR A 532 -21.90 -14.46 -34.75
C THR A 532 -22.91 -13.32 -34.60
N ALA A 533 -24.14 -13.56 -35.08
CA ALA A 533 -25.37 -12.75 -34.93
C ALA A 533 -25.42 -11.33 -35.54
N THR A 534 -24.31 -10.60 -35.70
CA THR A 534 -24.31 -9.20 -36.17
C THR A 534 -24.68 -9.02 -37.65
N GLU A 535 -24.61 -10.07 -38.48
CA GLU A 535 -24.98 -9.98 -39.91
C GLU A 535 -26.49 -9.92 -40.16
N ILE A 536 -27.34 -10.23 -39.17
CA ILE A 536 -28.79 -10.05 -39.30
C ILE A 536 -29.17 -8.60 -38.93
N ALA A 537 -28.47 -7.98 -37.98
CA ALA A 537 -28.69 -6.57 -37.61
C ALA A 537 -28.31 -5.60 -38.74
N SER A 538 -27.30 -5.93 -39.55
CA SER A 538 -26.86 -5.10 -40.69
C SER A 538 -27.76 -5.21 -41.94
N GLN A 539 -28.71 -6.16 -41.98
CA GLN A 539 -29.72 -6.26 -43.05
C GLN A 539 -31.07 -5.64 -42.68
N ILE A 540 -31.26 -5.18 -41.44
CA ILE A 540 -32.42 -4.38 -41.07
C ILE A 540 -32.10 -2.95 -41.49
N VAL A 541 -32.60 -2.55 -42.66
CA VAL A 541 -32.68 -1.15 -43.09
C VAL A 541 -33.21 -0.34 -41.92
N PHE A 542 -32.36 0.51 -41.31
CA PHE A 542 -32.81 1.58 -40.44
C PHE A 542 -33.79 2.38 -41.26
N ASP A 543 -35.05 2.41 -40.82
CA ASP A 543 -36.08 3.26 -41.42
C ASP A 543 -35.51 4.70 -41.42
N GLU A 544 -35.27 5.29 -42.59
CA GLU A 544 -34.69 6.65 -42.73
C GLU A 544 -35.57 7.74 -42.06
N ASP A 545 -36.77 7.36 -41.59
CA ASP A 545 -37.80 8.22 -41.01
C ASP A 545 -37.72 8.42 -39.47
N VAL A 546 -36.61 8.05 -38.81
CA VAL A 546 -36.43 8.25 -37.34
C VAL A 546 -35.61 9.52 -37.04
N GLU A 547 -36.23 10.69 -37.15
CA GLU A 547 -35.62 12.03 -36.90
C GLU A 547 -34.89 12.16 -35.54
N TYR A 548 -35.24 11.34 -34.54
CA TYR A 548 -34.70 11.44 -33.18
C TYR A 548 -33.21 11.06 -33.07
N LEU A 549 -32.67 10.21 -33.96
CA LEU A 549 -31.28 9.74 -33.88
C LEU A 549 -30.27 10.79 -34.38
N ASP A 550 -30.68 11.65 -35.32
CA ASP A 550 -29.85 12.74 -35.84
C ASP A 550 -29.75 13.91 -34.84
N ALA A 551 -30.69 14.01 -33.90
CA ALA A 551 -30.71 15.03 -32.84
C ALA A 551 -29.81 14.70 -31.63
N LEU A 552 -29.17 13.52 -31.58
CA LEU A 552 -28.33 13.11 -30.44
C LEU A 552 -26.98 13.87 -30.41
N PRO A 553 -26.51 14.37 -29.25
CA PRO A 553 -25.25 15.09 -29.15
C PRO A 553 -24.03 14.25 -29.55
N ARG A 554 -23.29 14.68 -30.57
CA ARG A 554 -22.09 14.00 -31.06
C ARG A 554 -20.81 14.63 -30.52
N VAL A 555 -19.86 13.80 -30.08
CA VAL A 555 -18.53 14.26 -29.66
C VAL A 555 -17.74 14.75 -30.88
N SER A 556 -17.02 15.86 -30.72
CA SER A 556 -16.18 16.41 -31.79
C SER A 556 -15.03 15.48 -32.15
N LYS A 557 -15.04 14.88 -33.35
CA LYS A 557 -14.08 13.85 -33.79
C LYS A 557 -12.61 14.20 -33.49
N ASP A 558 -12.22 15.43 -33.76
CA ASP A 558 -10.84 15.90 -33.59
C ASP A 558 -10.32 15.84 -32.15
N VAL A 559 -11.18 15.82 -31.14
CA VAL A 559 -10.76 15.80 -29.72
C VAL A 559 -10.22 14.44 -29.27
N TYR A 560 -10.38 13.40 -30.09
CA TYR A 560 -9.75 12.09 -29.89
C TYR A 560 -8.94 11.60 -31.10
N SER A 561 -9.06 12.21 -32.28
CA SER A 561 -8.36 11.75 -33.51
C SER A 561 -7.21 12.66 -33.99
N SER A 562 -7.13 13.93 -33.57
CA SER A 562 -6.22 14.93 -34.20
C SER A 562 -4.74 14.85 -33.79
N GLY A 563 -4.42 14.23 -32.66
CA GLY A 563 -3.08 14.21 -32.07
C GLY A 563 -2.02 13.49 -32.89
N ARG A 564 -0.75 13.89 -32.73
CA ARG A 564 0.40 13.31 -33.47
C ARG A 564 0.78 11.89 -33.00
N SER A 565 0.31 11.46 -31.83
CA SER A 565 0.66 10.18 -31.22
C SER A 565 -0.55 9.25 -31.14
N ARG A 566 -0.42 8.05 -31.71
CA ARG A 566 -1.47 7.02 -31.66
C ARG A 566 -1.86 6.61 -30.23
N ASN A 567 -0.88 6.50 -29.34
CA ASN A 567 -1.12 6.21 -27.92
C ASN A 567 -1.97 7.31 -27.24
N GLN A 568 -1.79 8.56 -27.65
CA GLN A 568 -2.56 9.67 -27.10
C GLN A 568 -4.01 9.68 -27.59
N GLN A 569 -4.22 9.35 -28.87
CA GLN A 569 -5.55 9.15 -29.45
C GLN A 569 -6.31 8.01 -28.75
N GLU A 570 -5.65 6.87 -28.58
CA GLU A 570 -6.22 5.70 -27.90
C GLU A 570 -6.59 6.01 -26.44
N LYS A 571 -5.71 6.71 -25.70
CA LYS A 571 -6.00 7.15 -24.33
C LYS A 571 -7.15 8.14 -24.22
N ALA A 572 -7.21 9.12 -25.13
CA ALA A 572 -8.30 10.10 -25.14
C ALA A 572 -9.65 9.44 -25.45
N ARG A 573 -9.69 8.52 -26.41
CA ARG A 573 -10.90 7.73 -26.72
C ARG A 573 -11.30 6.83 -25.54
N ALA A 574 -10.35 6.09 -24.97
CA ALA A 574 -10.61 5.23 -23.82
C ALA A 574 -11.11 6.01 -22.59
N PHE A 575 -10.63 7.25 -22.40
CA PHE A 575 -11.17 8.15 -21.38
C PHE A 575 -12.65 8.50 -21.64
N LEU A 576 -12.98 8.91 -22.88
CA LEU A 576 -14.35 9.26 -23.28
C LEU A 576 -15.31 8.07 -23.10
N GLU A 577 -14.92 6.88 -23.56
CA GLU A 577 -15.66 5.63 -23.33
C GLU A 577 -15.82 5.37 -21.82
N GLY A 578 -14.74 5.56 -21.06
CA GLY A 578 -14.70 5.35 -19.62
C GLY A 578 -15.59 6.28 -18.79
N ILE A 579 -15.91 7.47 -19.29
CA ILE A 579 -16.89 8.42 -18.70
C ILE A 579 -18.30 8.30 -19.28
N GLY A 580 -18.54 7.28 -20.13
CA GLY A 580 -19.88 6.92 -20.59
C GLY A 580 -20.26 7.42 -21.99
N VAL A 581 -19.31 7.94 -22.78
CA VAL A 581 -19.57 8.20 -24.21
C VAL A 581 -19.69 6.86 -24.93
N SER A 582 -20.80 6.62 -25.62
CA SER A 582 -21.06 5.35 -26.33
C SER A 582 -21.27 5.55 -27.82
N GLU A 583 -21.31 4.45 -28.57
CA GLU A 583 -21.83 4.47 -29.94
C GLU A 583 -23.37 4.46 -29.88
N VAL A 584 -24.03 4.91 -30.96
CA VAL A 584 -25.49 4.84 -31.07
C VAL A 584 -25.86 3.40 -31.39
N GLY A 585 -26.48 2.70 -30.43
CA GLY A 585 -26.78 1.28 -30.52
C GLY A 585 -28.27 0.96 -30.72
N PRO A 586 -28.62 -0.34 -30.77
CA PRO A 586 -30.00 -0.81 -30.91
C PRO A 586 -30.95 -0.30 -29.81
N ALA A 587 -30.45 -0.08 -28.59
CA ALA A 587 -31.25 0.41 -27.47
C ALA A 587 -31.72 1.86 -27.66
N GLU A 588 -30.86 2.72 -28.23
CA GLU A 588 -31.19 4.10 -28.57
C GLU A 588 -32.24 4.16 -29.68
N TRP A 589 -32.17 3.24 -30.65
CA TRP A 589 -33.19 3.07 -31.68
C TRP A 589 -34.54 2.64 -31.10
N VAL A 590 -34.56 1.61 -30.23
CA VAL A 590 -35.80 1.16 -29.57
C VAL A 590 -36.43 2.30 -28.77
N ARG A 591 -35.63 3.08 -28.03
CA ARG A 591 -36.11 4.27 -27.31
C ARG A 591 -36.71 5.32 -28.25
N ALA A 592 -36.10 5.54 -29.41
CA ALA A 592 -36.59 6.48 -30.41
C ALA A 592 -37.96 6.04 -30.96
N VAL A 593 -38.10 4.76 -31.33
CA VAL A 593 -39.34 4.19 -31.86
C VAL A 593 -40.46 4.21 -30.83
N LEU A 594 -40.18 3.79 -29.59
CA LEU A 594 -41.16 3.83 -28.50
C LEU A 594 -41.66 5.25 -28.24
N LYS A 595 -40.76 6.25 -28.20
CA LYS A 595 -41.16 7.65 -28.05
C LYS A 595 -41.94 8.17 -29.25
N GLN A 596 -41.51 7.89 -30.48
CA GLN A 596 -42.12 8.47 -31.68
C GLN A 596 -43.49 7.84 -32.03
N ARG A 597 -43.67 6.53 -31.81
CA ARG A 597 -44.85 5.77 -32.30
C ARG A 597 -45.77 5.24 -31.19
N TYR A 598 -45.23 4.99 -29.99
CA TYR A 598 -45.99 4.44 -28.86
C TYR A 598 -46.28 5.49 -27.77
N THR A 599 -46.10 6.77 -28.07
CA THR A 599 -46.61 7.92 -27.28
C THR A 599 -47.47 8.83 -28.16
N GLU A 600 -48.07 9.89 -27.61
CA GLU A 600 -48.98 10.77 -28.37
C GLU A 600 -48.24 11.60 -29.43
N PRO A 601 -48.63 11.54 -30.72
CA PRO A 601 -49.78 10.81 -31.29
C PRO A 601 -49.55 9.29 -31.42
N PHE A 602 -50.42 8.49 -30.81
CA PHE A 602 -50.26 7.03 -30.74
C PHE A 602 -50.48 6.34 -32.10
N GLN A 603 -49.40 5.84 -32.71
CA GLN A 603 -49.37 5.23 -34.06
C GLN A 603 -48.54 3.92 -34.09
N PRO A 604 -48.93 2.88 -33.34
CA PRO A 604 -48.18 1.63 -33.25
C PRO A 604 -48.23 0.82 -34.56
N ARG A 605 -47.16 0.07 -34.85
CA ARG A 605 -47.05 -0.84 -35.99
C ARG A 605 -46.83 -2.28 -35.53
N VAL A 606 -47.38 -3.25 -36.26
CA VAL A 606 -47.19 -4.68 -35.92
C VAL A 606 -45.79 -5.15 -36.32
N GLU A 607 -45.22 -4.54 -37.35
CA GLU A 607 -43.87 -4.79 -37.87
C GLU A 607 -42.77 -4.46 -36.86
N ASP A 608 -43.04 -3.54 -35.92
CA ASP A 608 -42.11 -3.18 -34.84
C ASP A 608 -41.90 -4.34 -33.85
N MET A 609 -42.87 -5.27 -33.76
CA MET A 609 -42.81 -6.42 -32.84
C MET A 609 -41.64 -7.36 -33.16
N GLU A 610 -41.37 -7.68 -34.44
CA GLU A 610 -40.26 -8.58 -34.80
C GLU A 610 -38.90 -7.99 -34.38
N ARG A 611 -38.76 -6.66 -34.46
CA ARG A 611 -37.55 -5.94 -34.03
C ARG A 611 -37.45 -5.86 -32.51
N PHE A 612 -38.58 -5.67 -31.80
CA PHE A 612 -38.61 -5.74 -30.34
C PHE A 612 -38.23 -7.13 -29.82
N LEU A 613 -38.66 -8.19 -30.51
CA LEU A 613 -38.28 -9.57 -30.21
C LEU A 613 -36.78 -9.79 -30.44
N ALA A 614 -36.24 -9.38 -31.59
CA ALA A 614 -34.81 -9.50 -31.87
C ALA A 614 -33.94 -8.73 -30.85
N PHE A 615 -34.34 -7.50 -30.50
CA PHE A 615 -33.68 -6.71 -29.46
C PHE A 615 -33.75 -7.37 -28.07
N ALA A 616 -34.90 -7.92 -27.71
CA ALA A 616 -35.10 -8.61 -26.43
C ALA A 616 -34.30 -9.91 -26.32
N GLU A 617 -34.08 -10.61 -27.44
CA GLU A 617 -33.25 -11.82 -27.52
C GLU A 617 -31.76 -11.49 -27.37
N ASP A 618 -31.29 -10.36 -27.91
CA ASP A 618 -29.90 -9.91 -27.85
C ASP A 618 -29.55 -9.17 -26.53
N GLU A 619 -30.46 -8.32 -26.04
CA GLU A 619 -30.27 -7.49 -24.83
C GLU A 619 -31.36 -7.70 -23.76
N PRO A 620 -31.45 -8.88 -23.12
CA PRO A 620 -32.51 -9.20 -22.16
C PRO A 620 -32.53 -8.31 -20.91
N ASP A 621 -31.39 -7.72 -20.53
CA ASP A 621 -31.29 -6.83 -19.36
C ASP A 621 -31.97 -5.46 -19.58
N LYS A 622 -32.23 -5.07 -20.83
CA LYS A 622 -32.83 -3.78 -21.19
C LYS A 622 -34.34 -3.84 -21.46
N LEU A 623 -35.00 -4.94 -21.09
CA LEU A 623 -36.45 -5.12 -21.23
C LEU A 623 -37.29 -4.09 -20.44
N SER A 624 -36.70 -3.41 -19.45
CA SER A 624 -37.36 -2.31 -18.72
C SER A 624 -37.82 -1.16 -19.63
N LEU A 625 -37.17 -0.97 -20.79
CA LEU A 625 -37.51 0.07 -21.76
C LEU A 625 -38.96 -0.02 -22.26
N PHE A 626 -39.54 -1.24 -22.31
CA PHE A 626 -40.87 -1.48 -22.85
C PHE A 626 -42.00 -1.37 -21.82
N LYS A 627 -41.69 -1.35 -20.51
CA LYS A 627 -42.69 -1.51 -19.44
C LYS A 627 -43.74 -0.39 -19.41
N ASP A 628 -43.33 0.82 -19.76
CA ASP A 628 -44.18 2.01 -19.70
C ASP A 628 -45.03 2.21 -20.96
N TYR A 629 -44.93 1.32 -21.96
CA TYR A 629 -45.56 1.48 -23.28
C TYR A 629 -46.59 0.37 -23.57
N PRO A 630 -47.75 0.69 -24.18
CA PRO A 630 -48.74 -0.29 -24.59
C PRO A 630 -48.35 -0.95 -25.91
N ILE A 631 -47.43 -1.91 -25.85
CA ILE A 631 -46.81 -2.55 -27.03
C ILE A 631 -47.49 -3.85 -27.50
N PHE A 632 -48.51 -4.36 -26.78
CA PHE A 632 -49.16 -5.62 -27.13
C PHE A 632 -50.57 -5.40 -27.70
N ARG A 633 -50.90 -6.07 -28.81
CA ARG A 633 -52.28 -6.08 -29.33
C ARG A 633 -53.14 -7.08 -28.54
N ILE A 634 -54.36 -6.68 -28.19
CA ILE A 634 -55.29 -7.44 -27.33
C ILE A 634 -56.66 -7.64 -27.99
N ASP A 635 -57.29 -8.78 -27.74
CA ASP A 635 -58.66 -9.07 -28.21
C ASP A 635 -59.68 -8.69 -27.13
N LYS A 636 -60.59 -7.76 -27.43
CA LYS A 636 -61.75 -7.40 -26.59
C LYS A 636 -63.00 -8.10 -27.14
N THR A 637 -63.58 -9.00 -26.35
CA THR A 637 -64.65 -9.95 -26.71
C THR A 637 -65.96 -9.35 -27.23
N LEU A 638 -66.14 -8.03 -27.24
CA LEU A 638 -67.43 -7.39 -27.59
C LEU A 638 -67.41 -6.41 -28.76
N ASP A 639 -66.25 -6.01 -29.34
CA ASP A 639 -66.24 -4.86 -30.26
C ASP A 639 -65.39 -5.00 -31.54
N ASN A 640 -64.75 -6.14 -31.81
CA ASN A 640 -63.97 -6.42 -33.04
C ASN A 640 -63.00 -5.29 -33.46
N LYS A 641 -62.50 -4.51 -32.49
CA LYS A 641 -61.59 -3.36 -32.69
C LYS A 641 -60.18 -3.70 -32.22
N ASN A 642 -59.18 -3.15 -32.90
CA ASN A 642 -57.76 -3.30 -32.58
C ASN A 642 -57.39 -2.45 -31.36
N TRP A 643 -57.18 -3.08 -30.21
CA TRP A 643 -56.74 -2.41 -28.99
C TRP A 643 -55.28 -2.77 -28.67
N TRP A 644 -54.57 -1.84 -28.04
CA TRP A 644 -53.21 -2.04 -27.54
C TRP A 644 -53.19 -1.95 -26.01
N GLY A 645 -52.45 -2.85 -25.38
CA GLY A 645 -52.33 -3.00 -23.95
C GLY A 645 -50.88 -3.05 -23.50
N SER A 646 -50.63 -2.64 -22.25
CA SER A 646 -49.34 -2.84 -21.59
C SER A 646 -49.21 -4.28 -21.11
N HIS A 647 -47.99 -4.70 -20.78
CA HIS A 647 -47.72 -6.02 -20.20
C HIS A 647 -48.61 -6.36 -18.99
N GLN A 648 -49.03 -5.35 -18.20
CA GLN A 648 -49.89 -5.54 -17.04
C GLN A 648 -51.34 -5.85 -17.40
N SER A 649 -51.80 -5.47 -18.59
CA SER A 649 -53.19 -5.69 -19.04
C SER A 649 -53.37 -7.00 -19.81
N VAL A 650 -52.30 -7.77 -20.05
CA VAL A 650 -52.30 -8.96 -20.90
C VAL A 650 -52.12 -10.24 -20.08
N PHE A 651 -52.85 -11.29 -20.45
CA PHE A 651 -52.57 -12.67 -20.05
C PHE A 651 -52.30 -13.57 -21.26
N LEU A 652 -51.50 -14.62 -21.04
CA LEU A 652 -51.10 -15.58 -22.06
C LEU A 652 -51.93 -16.84 -21.93
N ASP A 653 -52.53 -17.28 -23.04
CA ASP A 653 -53.13 -18.60 -23.18
C ASP A 653 -52.85 -19.18 -24.59
N SER A 654 -53.37 -20.37 -24.90
CA SER A 654 -53.24 -21.00 -26.23
C SER A 654 -53.68 -20.03 -27.33
N PRO A 655 -52.89 -19.83 -28.40
CA PRO A 655 -51.76 -20.64 -28.89
C PRO A 655 -50.36 -20.29 -28.32
N TYR A 656 -50.23 -19.20 -27.57
CA TYR A 656 -48.91 -18.63 -27.20
C TYR A 656 -48.28 -19.34 -26.01
N LEU A 657 -49.11 -19.80 -25.07
CA LEU A 657 -48.71 -20.63 -23.94
C LEU A 657 -49.96 -21.33 -23.40
N ALA A 658 -49.98 -22.66 -23.31
CA ALA A 658 -51.16 -23.39 -22.81
C ALA A 658 -51.30 -23.26 -21.28
N THR A 659 -51.90 -22.17 -20.82
CA THR A 659 -52.07 -21.87 -19.39
C THR A 659 -53.45 -22.26 -18.88
N GLY A 660 -54.49 -22.18 -19.72
CA GLY A 660 -55.89 -22.34 -19.32
C GLY A 660 -56.48 -21.11 -18.62
N LEU A 661 -55.79 -19.98 -18.62
CA LEU A 661 -56.25 -18.73 -18.00
C LEU A 661 -57.50 -18.14 -18.64
N THR A 662 -57.76 -18.42 -19.92
CA THR A 662 -58.98 -18.02 -20.61
C THR A 662 -60.21 -18.59 -19.90
N THR A 663 -60.18 -19.86 -19.47
CA THR A 663 -61.31 -20.46 -18.73
C THR A 663 -61.55 -19.86 -17.35
N TYR A 664 -60.51 -19.28 -16.72
CA TYR A 664 -60.64 -18.52 -15.48
C TYR A 664 -61.24 -17.14 -15.74
N TYR A 665 -60.72 -16.39 -16.70
CA TYR A 665 -61.19 -15.04 -17.00
C TYR A 665 -62.55 -14.98 -17.70
N GLU A 666 -62.97 -16.04 -18.40
CA GLU A 666 -64.34 -16.19 -18.93
C GLU A 666 -65.37 -16.47 -17.82
N ALA A 667 -64.96 -17.17 -16.75
CA ALA A 667 -65.83 -17.46 -15.60
C ALA A 667 -66.03 -16.23 -14.69
N LEU A 668 -65.06 -15.32 -14.67
CA LEU A 668 -65.15 -13.99 -14.04
C LEU A 668 -65.96 -13.07 -14.96
N ARG A 669 -67.20 -12.70 -14.59
CA ARG A 669 -68.04 -11.82 -15.44
C ARG A 669 -67.24 -10.55 -15.84
N GLU A 670 -67.26 -10.20 -17.13
CA GLU A 670 -66.32 -9.32 -17.86
C GLU A 670 -65.95 -7.94 -17.23
N GLU A 671 -66.70 -7.43 -16.25
CA GLU A 671 -66.53 -6.06 -15.73
C GLU A 671 -65.40 -5.90 -14.69
N THR A 672 -64.87 -6.98 -14.10
CA THR A 672 -63.99 -6.87 -12.92
C THR A 672 -62.50 -7.14 -13.17
N SER A 673 -62.09 -7.73 -14.30
CA SER A 673 -60.73 -8.28 -14.43
C SER A 673 -59.69 -7.34 -15.06
N HIS A 674 -60.10 -6.38 -15.90
CA HIS A 674 -59.20 -5.49 -16.70
C HIS A 674 -58.05 -6.22 -17.42
N LYS A 675 -58.16 -7.53 -17.65
CA LYS A 675 -57.13 -8.40 -18.23
C LYS A 675 -57.65 -9.02 -19.53
N TRP A 676 -56.83 -8.95 -20.58
CA TRP A 676 -57.22 -9.36 -21.94
C TRP A 676 -56.26 -10.40 -22.50
N VAL A 677 -56.77 -11.28 -23.35
CA VAL A 677 -55.96 -12.28 -24.05
C VAL A 677 -55.12 -11.59 -25.14
N LEU A 678 -53.89 -12.07 -25.32
CA LEU A 678 -53.03 -11.63 -26.41
C LEU A 678 -53.69 -11.97 -27.77
N SER A 679 -53.73 -10.99 -28.67
CA SER A 679 -54.53 -11.07 -29.90
C SER A 679 -54.12 -12.22 -30.83
N SER A 680 -55.10 -12.99 -31.29
CA SER A 680 -54.88 -14.15 -32.17
C SER A 680 -54.32 -13.79 -33.56
N GLU A 681 -54.43 -12.52 -33.99
CA GLU A 681 -53.93 -12.00 -35.27
C GLU A 681 -52.39 -12.06 -35.38
N TYR A 682 -51.64 -12.21 -34.29
CA TYR A 682 -50.19 -12.43 -34.39
C TYR A 682 -49.83 -13.74 -35.12
N LYS A 683 -50.78 -14.70 -35.22
CA LYS A 683 -50.63 -15.91 -36.05
C LYS A 683 -50.49 -15.59 -37.54
N GLU A 684 -51.12 -14.51 -37.99
CA GLU A 684 -51.11 -14.09 -39.40
C GLU A 684 -49.88 -13.23 -39.75
N SER A 685 -49.13 -12.79 -38.72
CA SER A 685 -47.95 -11.92 -38.86
C SER A 685 -46.65 -12.66 -39.21
N GLY A 686 -46.69 -14.00 -39.33
CA GLY A 686 -45.52 -14.83 -39.69
C GLY A 686 -44.52 -15.09 -38.55
N ILE A 687 -44.77 -14.56 -37.34
CA ILE A 687 -43.93 -14.74 -36.15
C ILE A 687 -44.34 -16.00 -35.40
N GLU A 688 -43.36 -16.80 -34.95
CA GLU A 688 -43.64 -17.99 -34.14
C GLU A 688 -44.36 -17.64 -32.83
N PRO A 689 -45.54 -18.22 -32.53
CA PRO A 689 -46.31 -17.91 -31.32
C PRO A 689 -45.53 -18.09 -30.02
N GLU A 690 -44.60 -19.04 -29.97
CA GLU A 690 -43.75 -19.28 -28.80
C GLU A 690 -42.78 -18.12 -28.53
N ARG A 691 -42.26 -17.46 -29.57
CA ARG A 691 -41.34 -16.31 -29.42
C ARG A 691 -42.04 -15.12 -28.77
N ILE A 692 -43.25 -14.81 -29.24
CA ILE A 692 -44.08 -13.75 -28.65
C ILE A 692 -44.49 -14.12 -27.22
N GLY A 693 -44.87 -15.38 -26.98
CA GLY A 693 -45.22 -15.86 -25.64
C GLY A 693 -44.06 -15.72 -24.64
N LYS A 694 -42.83 -16.06 -25.05
CA LYS A 694 -41.62 -15.89 -24.22
C LYS A 694 -41.35 -14.42 -23.92
N PHE A 695 -41.42 -13.55 -24.93
CA PHE A 695 -41.20 -12.11 -24.76
C PHE A 695 -42.25 -11.46 -23.85
N ALA A 696 -43.53 -11.75 -24.08
CA ALA A 696 -44.61 -11.25 -23.24
C ALA A 696 -44.49 -11.74 -21.79
N LYS A 697 -44.13 -13.02 -21.58
CA LYS A 697 -43.85 -13.56 -20.24
C LYS A 697 -42.67 -12.86 -19.58
N ALA A 698 -41.59 -12.58 -20.31
CA ALA A 698 -40.41 -11.87 -19.80
C ALA A 698 -40.72 -10.42 -19.40
N LEU A 699 -41.62 -9.75 -20.11
CA LEU A 699 -42.11 -8.41 -19.75
C LEU A 699 -43.10 -8.39 -18.58
N GLY A 700 -43.61 -9.55 -18.17
CA GLY A 700 -44.52 -9.70 -17.04
C GLY A 700 -46.00 -9.81 -17.42
N ALA A 701 -46.31 -10.25 -18.64
CA ALA A 701 -47.66 -10.70 -18.98
C ALA A 701 -48.05 -11.91 -18.12
N GLN A 702 -49.32 -11.98 -17.75
CA GLN A 702 -49.79 -12.98 -16.80
C GLN A 702 -49.86 -14.38 -17.44
N SER A 703 -49.06 -15.32 -16.93
CA SER A 703 -49.04 -16.71 -17.41
C SER A 703 -49.56 -17.73 -16.40
N LYS A 704 -49.97 -17.28 -15.20
CA LYS A 704 -50.53 -18.12 -14.13
C LYS A 704 -51.52 -17.36 -13.26
N LEU A 705 -52.27 -18.05 -12.41
CA LEU A 705 -53.09 -17.39 -11.39
C LEU A 705 -52.17 -16.68 -10.39
N THR A 706 -52.50 -15.44 -10.05
CA THR A 706 -51.67 -14.62 -9.16
C THR A 706 -52.39 -14.47 -7.82
N PRO A 707 -51.82 -14.96 -6.70
CA PRO A 707 -52.41 -14.73 -5.39
C PRO A 707 -52.38 -13.23 -5.07
N LYS A 708 -53.48 -12.70 -4.54
CA LYS A 708 -53.53 -11.35 -4.00
C LYS A 708 -53.31 -11.40 -2.50
N LYS A 709 -52.44 -10.51 -2.03
CA LYS A 709 -52.28 -10.24 -0.60
C LYS A 709 -53.55 -9.54 -0.10
N GLN A 710 -54.10 -10.02 1.00
CA GLN A 710 -55.26 -9.45 1.69
C GLN A 710 -55.05 -9.46 3.21
N GLU A 711 -55.98 -8.83 3.93
CA GLU A 711 -56.02 -8.89 5.39
C GLU A 711 -56.61 -10.22 5.86
N ILE A 712 -56.21 -10.68 7.05
CA ILE A 712 -56.73 -11.90 7.65
C ILE A 712 -58.22 -11.72 7.98
N PRO A 713 -59.13 -12.58 7.48
CA PRO A 713 -60.55 -12.53 7.76
C PRO A 713 -60.83 -12.59 9.25
N HIS A 714 -61.85 -11.84 9.68
CA HIS A 714 -62.19 -11.67 11.10
C HIS A 714 -62.32 -12.99 11.87
N GLU A 715 -62.91 -14.03 11.26
CA GLU A 715 -63.11 -15.35 11.90
C GLU A 715 -61.79 -16.05 12.25
N LYS A 716 -60.77 -15.88 11.41
CA LYS A 716 -59.43 -16.45 11.60
C LYS A 716 -58.52 -15.53 12.40
N TRP A 717 -58.68 -14.22 12.24
CA TRP A 717 -58.02 -13.23 13.07
C TRP A 717 -58.29 -13.47 14.57
N LEU A 718 -59.52 -13.85 14.94
CA LEU A 718 -59.89 -14.15 16.33
C LEU A 718 -59.10 -15.30 16.97
N SER A 719 -58.60 -16.28 16.20
CA SER A 719 -57.77 -17.36 16.76
C SER A 719 -56.30 -16.92 16.84
N MET A 720 -55.83 -16.12 15.87
CA MET A 720 -54.44 -15.67 15.78
C MET A 720 -54.12 -14.49 16.73
N ALA A 721 -55.09 -13.60 16.98
CA ALA A 721 -54.93 -12.42 17.83
C ALA A 721 -55.03 -12.72 19.33
N ARG A 722 -55.49 -13.92 19.75
CA ARG A 722 -55.62 -14.30 21.17
C ARG A 722 -54.30 -14.32 21.95
N GLN A 723 -53.16 -14.36 21.26
CA GLN A 723 -51.83 -14.37 21.85
C GLN A 723 -51.17 -12.98 21.92
N ASP A 724 -51.78 -11.96 21.32
CA ASP A 724 -51.21 -10.63 21.16
C ASP A 724 -52.14 -9.57 21.79
N THR A 725 -51.74 -9.03 22.94
CA THR A 725 -52.55 -8.07 23.74
C THR A 725 -52.15 -6.61 23.51
N GLY A 726 -51.25 -6.35 22.54
CA GLY A 726 -50.75 -5.02 22.23
C GLY A 726 -51.67 -4.17 21.34
N GLY A 727 -51.53 -2.84 21.44
CA GLY A 727 -52.18 -1.90 20.50
C GLY A 727 -51.58 -1.99 19.09
N TRP A 728 -52.42 -1.73 18.07
CA TRP A 728 -52.04 -1.77 16.65
C TRP A 728 -51.00 -0.70 16.27
N SER A 729 -49.98 -1.07 15.49
CA SER A 729 -48.98 -0.16 14.94
C SER A 729 -49.05 -0.11 13.40
N GLU A 730 -49.22 1.10 12.84
CA GLU A 730 -49.22 1.32 11.38
C GLU A 730 -47.87 1.04 10.69
N ARG A 731 -46.74 1.09 11.43
CA ARG A 731 -45.39 0.85 10.87
C ARG A 731 -44.88 -0.57 11.04
N TYR A 732 -45.30 -1.25 12.11
CA TYR A 732 -44.70 -2.53 12.52
C TYR A 732 -45.72 -3.67 12.64
N GLY A 733 -47.00 -3.39 12.46
CA GLY A 733 -48.06 -4.38 12.38
C GLY A 733 -47.95 -5.23 11.12
N ILE A 734 -48.24 -6.52 11.26
CA ILE A 734 -48.30 -7.50 10.17
C ILE A 734 -49.71 -8.07 10.18
N ASN A 735 -50.44 -7.91 9.09
CA ASN A 735 -51.75 -8.52 8.87
C ASN A 735 -51.78 -8.99 7.41
N GLU A 736 -51.25 -10.19 7.18
CA GLU A 736 -50.99 -10.69 5.83
C GLU A 736 -51.62 -12.07 5.66
N ASP A 737 -52.54 -12.19 4.72
CA ASP A 737 -53.07 -13.45 4.20
C ASP A 737 -53.07 -13.40 2.67
N TYR A 738 -53.30 -14.54 2.03
CA TYR A 738 -53.24 -14.70 0.59
C TYR A 738 -54.43 -15.51 0.09
N ASP A 739 -55.04 -15.02 -0.98
CA ASP A 739 -56.13 -15.69 -1.69
C ASP A 739 -56.10 -15.35 -3.17
N ILE A 740 -56.73 -16.18 -3.98
CA ILE A 740 -56.93 -15.91 -5.40
C ILE A 740 -58.34 -15.29 -5.53
N PRO A 741 -58.51 -14.17 -6.25
CA PRO A 741 -59.83 -13.59 -6.44
C PRO A 741 -60.84 -14.60 -6.98
N GLU A 742 -62.00 -14.72 -6.32
CA GLU A 742 -63.11 -15.58 -6.72
C GLU A 742 -62.72 -17.06 -6.86
N PHE A 743 -61.73 -17.51 -6.08
CA PHE A 743 -61.21 -18.89 -6.12
C PHE A 743 -62.26 -19.95 -5.79
N ASP A 744 -63.24 -19.62 -4.94
CA ASP A 744 -64.36 -20.52 -4.60
C ASP A 744 -65.20 -20.85 -5.84
N THR A 745 -65.38 -19.90 -6.77
CA THR A 745 -66.06 -20.12 -8.05
C THR A 745 -65.29 -21.09 -8.94
N LEU A 746 -63.95 -21.05 -8.89
CA LEU A 746 -63.09 -21.98 -9.62
C LEU A 746 -63.14 -23.40 -9.04
N LEU A 747 -63.28 -23.54 -7.72
CA LEU A 747 -63.34 -24.81 -7.01
C LEU A 747 -64.74 -25.46 -6.98
N ALA A 748 -65.81 -24.70 -7.16
CA ALA A 748 -67.19 -25.18 -7.08
C ALA A 748 -67.55 -26.21 -8.16
N GLU A 749 -67.02 -26.05 -9.37
CA GLU A 749 -67.20 -26.96 -10.51
C GLU A 749 -65.83 -27.43 -11.01
N PRO A 750 -65.25 -28.48 -10.38
CA PRO A 750 -63.93 -28.97 -10.74
C PRO A 750 -63.95 -29.60 -12.14
N ASP A 751 -63.03 -29.15 -12.98
CA ASP A 751 -62.75 -29.71 -14.30
C ASP A 751 -61.26 -30.03 -14.40
N LEU A 752 -60.88 -30.96 -15.26
CA LEU A 752 -59.49 -31.36 -15.47
C LEU A 752 -58.60 -30.16 -15.86
N THR A 753 -59.13 -29.20 -16.63
CA THR A 753 -58.41 -27.98 -17.04
C THR A 753 -58.21 -27.04 -15.86
N LYS A 754 -59.27 -26.80 -15.07
CA LYS A 754 -59.24 -25.96 -13.86
C LYS A 754 -58.32 -26.55 -12.80
N SER A 755 -58.41 -27.85 -12.52
CA SER A 755 -57.53 -28.54 -11.57
C SER A 755 -56.07 -28.52 -12.02
N ARG A 756 -55.79 -28.61 -13.33
CA ARG A 756 -54.42 -28.48 -13.87
C ARG A 756 -53.88 -27.06 -13.73
N LEU A 757 -54.70 -26.04 -13.98
CA LEU A 757 -54.33 -24.64 -13.76
C LEU A 757 -54.01 -24.39 -12.28
N ILE A 758 -54.85 -24.89 -11.35
CA ILE A 758 -54.60 -24.81 -9.91
C ILE A 758 -53.31 -25.54 -9.53
N TRP A 759 -53.12 -26.77 -10.00
CA TRP A 759 -51.94 -27.59 -9.69
C TRP A 759 -50.64 -26.94 -10.14
N ASN A 760 -50.59 -26.45 -11.39
CA ASN A 760 -49.42 -25.77 -11.93
C ASN A 760 -49.14 -24.44 -11.21
N THR A 761 -50.21 -23.71 -10.85
CA THR A 761 -50.08 -22.48 -10.06
C THR A 761 -49.48 -22.77 -8.67
N MET A 762 -49.95 -23.83 -8.00
CA MET A 762 -49.48 -24.19 -6.66
C MET A 762 -48.04 -24.73 -6.65
N ASN A 763 -47.62 -25.45 -7.70
CA ASN A 763 -46.24 -25.92 -7.85
C ASN A 763 -45.20 -24.78 -7.90
N GLU A 764 -45.57 -23.63 -8.46
CA GLU A 764 -44.69 -22.46 -8.54
C GLU A 764 -45.04 -21.38 -7.51
N MET A 765 -45.85 -21.70 -6.50
CA MET A 765 -46.33 -20.74 -5.50
C MET A 765 -45.24 -20.43 -4.48
N PRO A 766 -44.93 -19.14 -4.21
CA PRO A 766 -44.02 -18.79 -3.11
C PRO A 766 -44.55 -19.28 -1.76
N GLU A 767 -43.66 -19.81 -0.90
CA GLU A 767 -44.05 -20.36 0.40
C GLU A 767 -44.75 -19.36 1.32
N CYS A 768 -44.47 -18.06 1.16
CA CYS A 768 -45.15 -17.01 1.90
C CYS A 768 -46.66 -16.98 1.64
N CYS A 769 -47.12 -17.43 0.48
CA CYS A 769 -48.55 -17.46 0.13
C CYS A 769 -49.31 -18.62 0.79
N LEU A 770 -48.60 -19.55 1.42
CA LEU A 770 -49.18 -20.71 2.12
C LEU A 770 -49.53 -20.42 3.58
N ILE A 771 -49.05 -19.31 4.12
CA ILE A 771 -49.07 -18.99 5.55
C ILE A 771 -49.65 -17.60 5.76
N ALA A 772 -50.69 -17.50 6.60
CA ALA A 772 -51.18 -16.24 7.15
C ALA A 772 -50.28 -15.80 8.32
N LYS A 773 -49.93 -14.52 8.40
CA LYS A 773 -49.08 -13.95 9.46
C LYS A 773 -49.73 -12.75 10.13
N TYR A 774 -49.79 -12.79 11.45
CA TYR A 774 -50.35 -11.72 12.27
C TYR A 774 -49.39 -11.24 13.36
N ARG A 775 -49.30 -9.93 13.53
CA ARG A 775 -48.59 -9.27 14.65
C ARG A 775 -49.10 -7.83 14.83
N SER A 776 -49.37 -7.40 16.05
CA SER A 776 -49.86 -6.04 16.36
C SER A 776 -48.75 -4.97 16.28
N ASN A 777 -47.53 -5.28 16.75
CA ASN A 777 -46.36 -4.40 16.79
C ASN A 777 -45.05 -5.21 16.95
N SER A 778 -43.88 -4.55 16.88
CA SER A 778 -42.56 -5.22 16.88
C SER A 778 -42.16 -5.94 18.18
N TRP A 779 -42.93 -5.83 19.27
CA TRP A 779 -42.62 -6.46 20.57
C TRP A 779 -43.02 -7.93 20.65
N TYR A 780 -43.90 -8.39 19.76
CA TYR A 780 -44.41 -9.76 19.76
C TYR A 780 -43.83 -10.57 18.59
N TYR A 781 -43.71 -11.89 18.77
CA TYR A 781 -43.34 -12.78 17.68
C TYR A 781 -44.54 -12.94 16.72
N PRO A 782 -44.36 -12.93 15.39
CA PRO A 782 -45.47 -13.13 14.47
C PRO A 782 -46.16 -14.47 14.71
N SER A 783 -47.47 -14.46 14.92
CA SER A 783 -48.30 -15.65 14.89
C SER A 783 -48.48 -16.10 13.44
N SER A 784 -48.40 -17.40 13.18
CA SER A 784 -48.52 -17.98 11.85
C SER A 784 -49.56 -19.10 11.83
N ASP A 785 -50.43 -19.09 10.83
CA ASP A 785 -51.38 -20.16 10.53
C ASP A 785 -51.37 -20.42 9.01
N ASN A 786 -52.07 -21.44 8.51
CA ASN A 786 -52.23 -21.66 7.06
C ASN A 786 -52.87 -20.43 6.41
N SER A 787 -52.68 -20.18 5.12
CA SER A 787 -53.45 -19.13 4.42
C SER A 787 -54.88 -19.58 4.12
N ILE A 788 -55.79 -18.63 3.87
CA ILE A 788 -57.16 -18.97 3.41
C ILE A 788 -57.11 -19.80 2.13
N LEU A 789 -56.18 -19.49 1.23
CA LEU A 789 -55.97 -20.26 0.01
C LEU A 789 -55.75 -21.75 0.33
N VAL A 790 -54.89 -22.05 1.32
CA VAL A 790 -54.64 -23.43 1.77
C VAL A 790 -55.90 -24.04 2.39
N ASP A 791 -56.63 -23.29 3.21
CA ASP A 791 -57.88 -23.79 3.81
C ASP A 791 -58.94 -24.12 2.74
N LYS A 792 -59.12 -23.25 1.74
CA LYS A 792 -60.02 -23.50 0.61
C LYS A 792 -59.62 -24.75 -0.16
N LEU A 793 -58.32 -24.95 -0.40
CA LEU A 793 -57.82 -26.14 -1.09
C LEU A 793 -58.01 -27.44 -0.28
N ARG A 794 -57.89 -27.39 1.04
CA ARG A 794 -58.09 -28.56 1.94
C ARG A 794 -59.53 -29.04 1.96
N HIS A 795 -60.48 -28.11 1.96
CA HIS A 795 -61.89 -28.43 2.22
C HIS A 795 -62.71 -28.76 0.97
N ASN A 796 -62.22 -28.43 -0.23
CA ASN A 796 -62.91 -28.65 -1.50
C ASN A 796 -62.44 -29.91 -2.25
N ASN A 797 -63.34 -30.50 -3.04
CA ASN A 797 -63.07 -31.68 -3.87
C ASN A 797 -62.56 -31.25 -5.25
N TRP A 798 -61.26 -31.07 -5.41
CA TRP A 798 -60.67 -30.56 -6.67
C TRP A 798 -59.52 -31.41 -7.19
N VAL A 799 -59.00 -32.35 -6.39
CA VAL A 799 -57.86 -33.20 -6.78
C VAL A 799 -58.39 -34.36 -7.63
N PRO A 800 -57.98 -34.50 -8.90
CA PRO A 800 -58.48 -35.56 -9.75
C PRO A 800 -57.83 -36.90 -9.41
N GLN A 801 -58.62 -37.97 -9.46
CA GLN A 801 -58.21 -39.36 -9.28
C GLN A 801 -58.78 -40.21 -10.43
N THR A 802 -58.02 -41.22 -10.85
CA THR A 802 -58.40 -42.16 -11.91
C THR A 802 -58.78 -43.51 -11.30
N GLN A 803 -59.83 -44.16 -11.82
CA GLN A 803 -60.24 -45.49 -11.38
C GLN A 803 -59.87 -46.54 -12.45
N GLY A 804 -58.99 -47.48 -12.13
CA GLY A 804 -58.82 -48.71 -12.91
C GLY A 804 -58.40 -48.56 -14.38
N GLY A 805 -57.56 -47.59 -14.72
CA GLY A 805 -56.91 -47.51 -16.04
C GLY A 805 -57.79 -47.08 -17.23
N GLN A 806 -58.98 -46.48 -17.01
CA GLN A 806 -59.81 -45.86 -18.06
C GLN A 806 -60.29 -44.43 -17.70
N ASP A 807 -60.64 -43.66 -18.73
CA ASP A 807 -60.93 -42.20 -18.85
C ASP A 807 -61.94 -41.55 -17.87
N THR A 808 -62.35 -42.24 -16.80
CA THR A 808 -63.27 -41.69 -15.80
C THR A 808 -62.48 -41.02 -14.67
N VAL A 809 -62.53 -39.68 -14.62
CA VAL A 809 -61.91 -38.87 -13.57
C VAL A 809 -62.96 -38.48 -12.54
N TYR A 810 -62.65 -38.68 -11.26
CA TYR A 810 -63.44 -38.17 -10.13
C TYR A 810 -62.57 -37.27 -9.25
N PHE A 811 -63.18 -36.39 -8.47
CA PHE A 811 -62.47 -35.40 -7.66
C PHE A 811 -62.63 -35.68 -6.18
N VAL A 812 -61.52 -35.65 -5.44
CA VAL A 812 -61.46 -35.90 -3.99
C VAL A 812 -60.81 -34.74 -3.25
N LYS A 813 -60.88 -34.77 -1.92
CA LYS A 813 -60.10 -33.87 -1.07
C LYS A 813 -58.62 -34.25 -1.12
N PRO A 814 -57.70 -33.30 -0.98
CA PRO A 814 -56.27 -33.60 -0.93
C PRO A 814 -55.88 -34.66 0.10
N SER A 815 -56.51 -34.68 1.28
CA SER A 815 -56.24 -35.64 2.35
C SER A 815 -56.52 -37.10 1.99
N GLU A 816 -57.48 -37.30 1.09
CA GLU A 816 -57.96 -38.60 0.62
C GLU A 816 -57.30 -39.02 -0.70
N ALA A 817 -56.57 -38.11 -1.36
CA ALA A 817 -55.93 -38.35 -2.63
C ALA A 817 -54.75 -39.32 -2.52
N GLU A 818 -54.63 -40.21 -3.51
CA GLU A 818 -53.52 -41.12 -3.65
C GLU A 818 -52.64 -40.72 -4.84
N VAL A 819 -51.31 -40.75 -4.62
CA VAL A 819 -50.32 -40.40 -5.64
C VAL A 819 -50.44 -41.32 -6.87
N GLU A 820 -50.71 -42.60 -6.62
CA GLU A 820 -50.80 -43.66 -7.64
C GLU A 820 -51.98 -43.47 -8.60
N LEU A 821 -52.99 -42.70 -8.20
CA LEU A 821 -54.23 -42.50 -8.96
C LEU A 821 -54.28 -41.14 -9.68
N LEU A 822 -53.24 -40.30 -9.60
CA LEU A 822 -53.20 -39.00 -10.28
C LEU A 822 -53.17 -39.13 -11.82
N PRO A 823 -53.98 -38.36 -12.58
CA PRO A 823 -53.93 -38.35 -14.04
C PRO A 823 -52.60 -37.83 -14.61
N ARG A 824 -52.34 -38.10 -15.90
CA ARG A 824 -51.19 -37.55 -16.63
C ARG A 824 -51.24 -36.02 -16.67
N GLY A 825 -50.15 -35.36 -16.28
CA GLY A 825 -50.02 -33.91 -16.25
C GLY A 825 -50.07 -33.29 -14.84
N PHE A 826 -50.19 -34.11 -13.79
CA PHE A 826 -50.11 -33.69 -12.38
C PHE A 826 -48.79 -34.22 -11.77
N SER A 827 -47.76 -33.39 -11.71
CA SER A 827 -46.47 -33.78 -11.12
C SER A 827 -46.55 -33.84 -9.59
N TYR A 828 -45.94 -34.86 -8.98
CA TYR A 828 -45.89 -35.04 -7.52
C TYR A 828 -44.43 -35.06 -7.04
N GLU A 829 -44.11 -34.16 -6.10
CA GLU A 829 -42.82 -34.11 -5.43
C GLU A 829 -42.98 -34.32 -3.93
N HIS A 830 -42.39 -35.40 -3.40
CA HIS A 830 -42.57 -35.83 -2.01
C HIS A 830 -42.18 -34.76 -0.96
N GLN A 831 -41.31 -33.81 -1.31
CA GLN A 831 -40.82 -32.79 -0.37
C GLN A 831 -41.55 -31.45 -0.47
N SER A 832 -42.47 -31.28 -1.43
CA SER A 832 -43.18 -30.02 -1.68
C SER A 832 -43.90 -29.50 -0.43
N SER A 833 -43.61 -28.24 -0.06
CA SER A 833 -44.17 -27.58 1.12
C SER A 833 -45.67 -27.33 0.99
N TRP A 834 -46.18 -27.00 -0.20
CA TRP A 834 -47.61 -26.77 -0.42
C TRP A 834 -48.45 -28.05 -0.38
N LEU A 835 -47.92 -29.20 -0.86
CA LEU A 835 -48.59 -30.50 -0.75
C LEU A 835 -48.73 -30.96 0.71
N LYS A 836 -47.71 -30.69 1.53
CA LYS A 836 -47.79 -30.88 2.99
C LYS A 836 -48.81 -29.93 3.61
N ALA A 837 -48.80 -28.66 3.19
CA ALA A 837 -49.73 -27.66 3.68
C ALA A 837 -51.18 -28.01 3.37
N ILE A 838 -51.52 -28.68 2.26
CA ILE A 838 -52.91 -29.13 2.01
C ILE A 838 -53.23 -30.52 2.57
N GLU A 839 -52.35 -31.09 3.38
CA GLU A 839 -52.48 -32.44 3.96
C GLU A 839 -52.59 -33.57 2.94
N PHE A 840 -51.95 -33.45 1.77
CA PHE A 840 -52.06 -34.45 0.70
C PHE A 840 -51.75 -35.88 1.19
N GLY A 841 -52.64 -36.84 0.90
CA GLY A 841 -52.46 -38.26 1.22
C GLY A 841 -52.34 -38.60 2.72
N LYS A 842 -52.76 -37.69 3.62
CA LYS A 842 -52.72 -37.90 5.07
C LYS A 842 -53.48 -39.16 5.51
N SER A 843 -54.66 -39.42 4.94
CA SER A 843 -55.48 -40.57 5.31
C SER A 843 -54.86 -41.93 4.95
N LYS A 844 -53.96 -42.00 3.95
CA LYS A 844 -53.20 -43.21 3.62
C LYS A 844 -52.04 -43.40 4.61
N ARG A 845 -51.29 -42.33 4.90
CA ARG A 845 -50.18 -42.34 5.86
C ARG A 845 -50.62 -42.76 7.26
N GLU A 846 -51.74 -42.23 7.76
CA GLU A 846 -52.28 -42.61 9.07
C GLU A 846 -52.69 -44.08 9.15
N ARG A 847 -53.19 -44.67 8.05
CA ARG A 847 -53.52 -46.09 7.95
C ARG A 847 -52.26 -46.97 8.01
N GLU A 848 -51.23 -46.64 7.23
CA GLU A 848 -49.94 -47.35 7.24
C GLU A 848 -49.21 -47.24 8.59
N GLU A 849 -49.26 -46.07 9.23
CA GLU A 849 -48.60 -45.83 10.52
C GLU A 849 -49.29 -46.58 11.66
N ALA A 850 -50.62 -46.71 11.61
CA ALA A 850 -51.39 -47.55 12.52
C ALA A 850 -51.08 -49.05 12.34
N GLU A 851 -50.85 -49.49 11.10
CA GLU A 851 -50.45 -50.86 10.78
C GLU A 851 -49.02 -51.17 11.27
N ARG A 852 -48.06 -50.26 11.03
CA ARG A 852 -46.69 -50.35 11.58
C ARG A 852 -46.66 -50.39 13.10
N ARG A 853 -47.52 -49.61 13.79
CA ARG A 853 -47.61 -49.67 15.27
C ARG A 853 -48.09 -51.04 15.76
N ARG A 854 -49.01 -51.70 15.04
CA ARG A 854 -49.45 -53.07 15.37
C ARG A 854 -48.35 -54.10 15.15
N GLU A 855 -47.58 -53.98 14.06
CA GLU A 855 -46.42 -54.85 13.79
C GLU A 855 -45.29 -54.64 14.81
N GLN A 856 -45.02 -53.39 15.21
CA GLN A 856 -44.04 -53.07 16.25
C GLN A 856 -44.42 -53.69 17.59
N GLN A 857 -45.69 -53.63 18.01
CA GLN A 857 -46.15 -54.26 19.24
C GLN A 857 -45.99 -55.80 19.22
N ALA A 858 -46.29 -56.45 18.09
CA ALA A 858 -46.05 -57.89 17.94
C ALA A 858 -44.55 -58.26 17.96
N THR A 859 -43.71 -57.38 17.42
CA THR A 859 -42.24 -57.54 17.41
C THR A 859 -41.63 -57.33 18.81
N GLU A 860 -42.16 -56.38 19.58
CA GLU A 860 -41.76 -56.11 20.97
C GLU A 860 -42.08 -57.31 21.89
N GLU A 861 -43.23 -57.97 21.68
CA GLU A 861 -43.64 -59.15 22.43
C GLU A 861 -42.78 -60.38 22.10
N TYR A 862 -42.41 -60.58 20.82
CA TYR A 862 -41.43 -61.59 20.42
C TYR A 862 -40.03 -61.27 20.96
N ARG A 863 -39.59 -60.00 20.91
CA ARG A 863 -38.32 -59.54 21.51
C ARG A 863 -38.29 -59.78 23.01
N SER A 864 -39.35 -59.48 23.75
CA SER A 864 -39.41 -59.71 25.19
C SER A 864 -39.22 -61.20 25.55
N LYS A 865 -39.88 -62.12 24.82
CA LYS A 865 -39.67 -63.56 24.99
C LYS A 865 -38.26 -64.00 24.58
N ASN A 866 -37.74 -63.46 23.49
CA ASN A 866 -36.40 -63.75 22.99
C ASN A 866 -35.28 -63.19 23.89
N ASP A 867 -35.52 -62.06 24.56
CA ASP A 867 -34.59 -61.41 25.49
C ASP A 867 -34.54 -62.14 26.83
N VAL A 868 -35.66 -62.69 27.31
CA VAL A 868 -35.66 -63.61 28.46
C VAL A 868 -34.84 -64.86 28.15
N VAL A 869 -34.99 -65.42 26.96
CA VAL A 869 -34.27 -66.62 26.54
C VAL A 869 -32.77 -66.35 26.28
N LYS A 870 -32.43 -65.20 25.68
CA LYS A 870 -31.04 -64.71 25.54
C LYS A 870 -30.40 -64.37 26.87
N GLY A 871 -31.17 -63.85 27.83
CA GLY A 871 -30.72 -63.56 29.20
C GLY A 871 -30.35 -64.81 30.01
N ILE A 872 -30.90 -65.98 29.64
CA ILE A 872 -30.57 -67.28 30.25
C ILE A 872 -29.48 -68.01 29.44
N GLY A 873 -29.18 -67.56 28.21
CA GLY A 873 -28.06 -68.02 27.39
C GLY A 873 -28.43 -68.91 26.20
N PHE A 874 -29.49 -68.59 25.44
CA PHE A 874 -29.77 -69.23 24.15
C PHE A 874 -29.97 -68.15 23.07
N SER A 875 -29.60 -68.42 21.81
CA SER A 875 -29.61 -67.41 20.74
C SER A 875 -31.00 -67.14 20.13
N SER A 876 -31.95 -68.08 20.29
CA SER A 876 -33.37 -67.89 20.02
C SER A 876 -34.27 -68.69 20.95
N VAL A 877 -35.57 -68.38 20.94
CA VAL A 877 -36.60 -69.15 21.66
C VAL A 877 -36.64 -70.61 21.18
N GLU A 878 -36.40 -70.86 19.88
CA GLU A 878 -36.36 -72.20 19.31
C GLU A 878 -35.13 -73.01 19.79
N GLU A 879 -33.95 -72.38 19.91
CA GLU A 879 -32.71 -73.03 20.36
C GLU A 879 -32.75 -73.40 21.86
N ALA A 880 -33.45 -72.62 22.68
CA ALA A 880 -33.64 -72.94 24.11
C ALA A 880 -34.54 -74.15 24.35
N GLU A 881 -35.57 -74.31 23.52
CA GLU A 881 -36.46 -75.48 23.56
C GLU A 881 -35.73 -76.76 23.10
N GLU A 882 -34.79 -76.63 22.15
CA GLU A 882 -33.97 -77.72 21.62
C GLU A 882 -32.83 -78.12 22.56
N MET A 883 -32.18 -77.14 23.21
CA MET A 883 -31.13 -77.37 24.20
C MET A 883 -31.64 -77.84 25.57
N ALA A 884 -32.86 -77.47 25.96
CA ALA A 884 -33.53 -78.02 27.14
C ALA A 884 -33.83 -79.54 27.00
N LYS A 885 -33.90 -80.04 25.77
CA LYS A 885 -33.95 -81.48 25.44
C LYS A 885 -32.57 -82.15 25.59
N ILE A 886 -31.51 -81.52 25.07
CA ILE A 886 -30.13 -82.03 25.06
C ILE A 886 -29.51 -82.03 26.48
N SER A 887 -29.83 -81.03 27.31
CA SER A 887 -29.36 -80.91 28.71
C SER A 887 -29.85 -82.04 29.63
N ARG A 888 -30.85 -82.83 29.24
CA ARG A 888 -31.28 -84.01 30.01
C ARG A 888 -30.41 -85.24 29.76
N GLU A 889 -29.58 -85.23 28.71
CA GLU A 889 -28.81 -86.39 28.24
C GLU A 889 -27.29 -86.28 28.48
N ASP A 890 -26.72 -85.08 28.68
CA ASP A 890 -25.28 -84.89 28.99
C ASP A 890 -25.02 -83.73 29.98
N PRO A 891 -24.69 -84.01 31.27
CA PRO A 891 -24.49 -82.99 32.30
C PRO A 891 -23.21 -82.15 32.22
N GLU A 892 -22.20 -82.50 31.41
CA GLU A 892 -20.91 -81.78 31.37
C GLU A 892 -20.82 -80.70 30.26
N PHE A 893 -21.83 -80.57 29.41
CA PHE A 893 -21.83 -79.64 28.26
C PHE A 893 -21.87 -78.15 28.65
N ILE A 894 -22.58 -77.79 29.73
CA ILE A 894 -22.82 -76.40 30.16
C ILE A 894 -21.52 -75.69 30.60
N ALA A 895 -20.51 -76.44 31.06
CA ALA A 895 -19.25 -75.88 31.54
C ALA A 895 -18.34 -75.35 30.41
N ARG A 896 -18.48 -75.85 29.17
CA ARG A 896 -17.66 -75.40 28.02
C ARG A 896 -18.23 -74.18 27.29
N TRP A 897 -19.55 -73.99 27.32
CA TRP A 897 -20.22 -72.99 26.49
C TRP A 897 -20.12 -71.55 27.03
N LYS A 898 -19.98 -71.34 28.34
CA LYS A 898 -19.97 -70.01 28.98
C LYS A 898 -18.67 -69.20 28.84
N ALA A 899 -17.61 -69.73 28.23
CA ALA A 899 -16.28 -69.12 28.34
C ALA A 899 -15.86 -68.16 27.21
N GLU A 900 -16.63 -67.96 26.13
CA GLU A 900 -16.05 -67.41 24.88
C GLU A 900 -16.63 -66.13 24.25
N LYS A 901 -17.63 -65.42 24.80
CA LYS A 901 -18.11 -64.15 24.16
C LYS A 901 -18.64 -63.05 25.12
N GLN A 902 -17.82 -62.02 25.37
CA GLN A 902 -18.24 -60.67 25.81
C GLN A 902 -17.39 -59.58 25.11
N LYS A 903 -18.00 -58.43 24.78
CA LYS A 903 -17.34 -57.25 24.16
C LYS A 903 -16.83 -56.24 25.23
N PRO A 904 -15.77 -55.45 24.94
CA PRO A 904 -15.16 -54.52 25.90
C PRO A 904 -15.99 -53.32 26.32
N GLU A 905 -15.84 -52.90 27.58
CA GLU A 905 -16.30 -51.62 28.13
C GLU A 905 -15.21 -50.53 28.01
N PHE A 906 -15.54 -49.26 27.73
CA PHE A 906 -14.51 -48.20 27.58
C PHE A 906 -13.93 -47.80 28.95
N PRO A 907 -12.60 -47.64 29.14
CA PRO A 907 -12.01 -47.40 30.46
C PRO A 907 -12.37 -46.03 31.07
N GLU A 908 -12.83 -46.00 32.32
CA GLU A 908 -13.01 -44.78 33.13
C GLU A 908 -12.06 -44.76 34.33
N LYS A 909 -11.20 -43.74 34.44
CA LYS A 909 -10.28 -43.55 35.59
C LYS A 909 -10.45 -42.15 36.17
N THR A 910 -11.17 -42.05 37.29
CA THR A 910 -11.43 -40.82 38.04
C THR A 910 -10.27 -40.48 38.98
N SER A 911 -9.92 -39.20 39.11
CA SER A 911 -8.85 -38.72 40.00
C SER A 911 -9.44 -38.13 41.29
N GLN A 912 -9.03 -38.64 42.46
CA GLN A 912 -9.62 -38.24 43.75
C GLN A 912 -9.22 -36.83 44.26
N ASN A 913 -8.22 -36.16 43.65
CA ASN A 913 -7.86 -34.76 44.01
C ASN A 913 -7.18 -34.02 42.83
N PRO A 914 -7.95 -33.30 41.97
CA PRO A 914 -7.46 -32.69 40.74
C PRO A 914 -6.42 -31.57 40.93
N GLU A 915 -6.56 -30.73 41.96
CA GLU A 915 -5.71 -29.54 42.15
C GLU A 915 -4.28 -29.88 42.55
N ARG A 916 -4.09 -30.85 43.47
CA ARG A 916 -2.75 -31.27 43.90
C ARG A 916 -1.96 -31.91 42.77
N ARG A 917 -2.65 -32.64 41.89
CA ARG A 917 -2.03 -33.30 40.72
C ARG A 917 -1.61 -32.30 39.64
N ARG A 918 -2.42 -31.26 39.37
CA ARG A 918 -2.05 -30.16 38.45
C ARG A 918 -0.73 -29.50 38.85
N LYS A 919 -0.54 -29.25 40.15
CA LYS A 919 0.67 -28.61 40.68
C LYS A 919 1.92 -29.49 40.53
N GLN A 920 1.79 -30.80 40.76
CA GLN A 920 2.88 -31.77 40.58
C GLN A 920 3.25 -31.98 39.09
N LEU A 921 2.26 -31.97 38.20
CA LEU A 921 2.50 -32.11 36.75
C LEU A 921 3.22 -30.89 36.17
N ALA A 922 2.84 -29.68 36.60
CA ALA A 922 3.51 -28.44 36.20
C ALA A 922 4.99 -28.43 36.63
N GLU A 923 5.30 -28.90 37.84
CA GLU A 923 6.69 -29.04 38.33
C GLU A 923 7.48 -30.13 37.57
N GLN A 924 6.85 -31.25 37.18
CA GLN A 924 7.50 -32.30 36.39
C GLN A 924 7.79 -31.83 34.96
N TYR A 925 6.87 -31.09 34.34
CA TYR A 925 7.04 -30.53 33.00
C TYR A 925 8.14 -29.46 32.94
N ALA A 926 8.19 -28.57 33.93
CA ALA A 926 9.22 -27.52 34.02
C ALA A 926 10.66 -28.07 34.16
N ASN A 927 10.81 -29.33 34.57
CA ASN A 927 12.10 -30.01 34.69
C ASN A 927 12.38 -30.99 33.53
N ALA A 928 11.56 -30.98 32.47
CA ALA A 928 11.74 -31.82 31.30
C ALA A 928 12.94 -31.32 30.43
N PRO A 929 13.65 -32.24 29.75
CA PRO A 929 14.80 -31.87 28.93
C PRO A 929 14.39 -31.23 27.58
N GLN A 930 14.93 -30.04 27.29
CA GLN A 930 14.68 -29.28 26.06
C GLN A 930 15.13 -29.99 24.77
N LYS A 931 14.30 -29.88 23.70
CA LYS A 931 14.58 -30.41 22.36
C LYS A 931 15.77 -29.69 21.71
N LYS A 932 16.87 -30.40 21.42
CA LYS A 932 18.03 -29.88 20.66
C LYS A 932 18.08 -30.43 19.23
N TYR A 933 18.31 -29.53 18.27
CA TYR A 933 18.44 -29.85 16.84
C TYR A 933 19.82 -29.43 16.30
N GLU A 934 20.46 -30.28 15.49
CA GLU A 934 21.71 -29.99 14.78
C GLU A 934 21.51 -30.22 13.26
N LYS A 935 22.04 -29.33 12.40
CA LYS A 935 21.77 -29.35 10.95
C LYS A 935 22.64 -30.38 10.19
N ARG A 936 22.03 -31.47 9.72
CA ARG A 936 22.43 -32.24 8.51
C ARG A 936 21.18 -32.78 7.77
N LEU A 937 21.26 -32.88 6.44
CA LEU A 937 20.15 -33.19 5.51
C LEU A 937 19.42 -34.50 5.86
N ARG A 938 18.09 -34.39 6.09
CA ARG A 938 17.08 -35.33 6.64
C ARG A 938 17.04 -35.44 8.18
N SER A 939 15.99 -34.86 8.78
CA SER A 939 15.79 -34.74 10.23
C SER A 939 15.34 -36.06 10.86
N VAL A 940 16.10 -36.57 11.83
CA VAL A 940 15.72 -37.71 12.69
C VAL A 940 15.74 -37.24 14.14
N ARG A 941 14.62 -37.42 14.87
CA ARG A 941 14.47 -37.11 16.31
C ARG A 941 15.41 -38.00 17.13
N THR A 942 16.31 -37.40 17.92
CA THR A 942 17.36 -38.11 18.68
C THR A 942 17.05 -38.32 20.17
N SER A 943 15.97 -37.74 20.69
CA SER A 943 15.58 -37.68 22.11
C SER A 943 14.64 -38.78 22.60
N ARG A 944 14.08 -39.61 21.72
CA ARG A 944 13.04 -40.61 22.07
C ARG A 944 13.38 -41.62 23.19
N PRO A 945 14.63 -41.95 23.56
CA PRO A 945 14.90 -42.97 24.59
C PRO A 945 14.50 -42.61 26.03
N SER A 946 14.16 -41.35 26.34
CA SER A 946 13.90 -40.91 27.72
C SER A 946 12.44 -40.97 28.17
N ILE A 947 11.49 -41.19 27.26
CA ILE A 947 10.05 -41.27 27.54
C ILE A 947 9.45 -42.54 26.91
N ASP A 948 8.42 -43.11 27.53
CA ASP A 948 7.71 -44.29 26.98
C ASP A 948 6.20 -44.03 26.82
N PRO A 949 5.79 -43.30 25.75
CA PRO A 949 4.39 -42.99 25.49
C PRO A 949 3.52 -44.24 25.31
N CYS A 950 4.10 -45.34 24.80
CA CYS A 950 3.37 -46.57 24.56
C CYS A 950 2.93 -47.21 25.88
N THR A 951 3.83 -47.29 26.87
CA THR A 951 3.49 -47.85 28.20
C THR A 951 2.54 -46.93 28.96
N TRP A 952 2.72 -45.61 28.88
CA TRP A 952 1.83 -44.65 29.52
C TRP A 952 0.40 -44.70 28.96
N LEU A 953 0.24 -44.69 27.63
CA LEU A 953 -1.07 -44.76 26.99
C LEU A 953 -1.78 -46.09 27.22
N ARG A 954 -1.04 -47.20 27.22
CA ARG A 954 -1.58 -48.53 27.55
C ARG A 954 -2.18 -48.56 28.95
N ASN A 955 -1.52 -47.92 29.93
CA ASN A 955 -2.05 -47.83 31.29
C ASN A 955 -3.34 -46.99 31.39
N LEU A 956 -3.63 -46.13 30.42
CA LEU A 956 -4.81 -45.26 30.44
C LEU A 956 -5.98 -45.81 29.63
N TYR A 957 -5.71 -46.41 28.46
CA TYR A 957 -6.72 -46.81 27.49
C TYR A 957 -6.96 -48.32 27.42
N LYS A 958 -6.38 -49.08 28.36
CA LYS A 958 -6.72 -50.48 28.62
C LYS A 958 -7.80 -50.54 29.70
N ASN A 959 -8.91 -51.20 29.39
CA ASN A 959 -10.00 -51.40 30.34
C ASN A 959 -9.68 -52.55 31.32
N ASP A 960 -10.56 -52.75 32.29
CA ASP A 960 -10.39 -53.80 33.31
C ASP A 960 -10.50 -55.23 32.74
N SER A 961 -11.03 -55.36 31.51
CA SER A 961 -11.11 -56.61 30.74
C SER A 961 -9.87 -56.86 29.87
N ASP A 962 -8.77 -56.15 30.10
CA ASP A 962 -7.50 -56.25 29.34
C ASP A 962 -7.60 -55.76 27.88
N GLN A 963 -8.66 -55.06 27.49
CA GLN A 963 -8.89 -54.63 26.11
C GLN A 963 -8.44 -53.18 25.93
N MET A 964 -7.59 -52.95 24.94
CA MET A 964 -7.10 -51.61 24.62
C MET A 964 -7.98 -50.96 23.56
N ILE A 965 -8.45 -49.73 23.81
CA ILE A 965 -9.45 -49.07 22.97
C ILE A 965 -8.87 -47.88 22.20
N CYS A 966 -9.22 -47.76 20.91
CA CYS A 966 -8.83 -46.64 20.06
C CYS A 966 -9.56 -45.34 20.44
N GLN A 967 -8.82 -44.24 20.57
CA GLN A 967 -9.39 -42.94 20.96
C GLN A 967 -10.30 -42.29 19.90
N ILE A 968 -10.27 -42.73 18.64
CA ILE A 968 -11.11 -42.19 17.55
C ILE A 968 -12.31 -43.11 17.28
N CYS A 969 -12.09 -44.36 16.85
CA CYS A 969 -13.19 -45.27 16.49
C CYS A 969 -13.89 -45.95 17.68
N LYS A 970 -13.28 -45.91 18.88
CA LYS A 970 -13.78 -46.50 20.13
C LYS A 970 -13.91 -48.03 20.13
N ASP A 971 -13.36 -48.70 19.13
CA ASP A 971 -13.26 -50.16 19.08
C ASP A 971 -11.97 -50.66 19.75
N GLU A 972 -11.96 -51.94 20.11
CA GLU A 972 -10.73 -52.63 20.56
C GLU A 972 -9.67 -52.59 19.45
N MET A 973 -8.40 -52.42 19.84
CA MET A 973 -7.27 -52.41 18.91
C MET A 973 -7.26 -53.70 18.06
N PRO A 974 -7.03 -53.59 16.74
CA PRO A 974 -7.41 -54.62 15.78
C PRO A 974 -6.60 -55.92 15.87
N PHE A 975 -5.42 -55.90 16.50
CA PHE A 975 -4.59 -57.09 16.68
C PHE A 975 -3.57 -56.91 17.81
N ARG A 976 -3.01 -58.03 18.29
CA ARG A 976 -1.93 -58.09 19.29
C ARG A 976 -0.59 -58.40 18.60
N LYS A 977 0.49 -57.88 19.17
CA LYS A 977 1.89 -58.16 18.79
C LYS A 977 2.29 -59.58 19.24
N ARG A 978 3.44 -60.06 18.77
CA ARG A 978 3.97 -61.40 19.10
C ARG A 978 4.28 -61.59 20.59
N ASP A 979 4.44 -60.50 21.33
CA ASP A 979 4.65 -60.46 22.78
C ASP A 979 3.33 -60.45 23.58
N GLY A 980 2.16 -60.52 22.92
CA GLY A 980 0.84 -60.58 23.54
C GLY A 980 0.17 -59.22 23.80
N GLU A 981 0.88 -58.11 23.56
CA GLU A 981 0.39 -56.75 23.78
C GLU A 981 -0.42 -56.21 22.60
N HIS A 982 -1.43 -55.36 22.84
CA HIS A 982 -2.19 -54.72 21.75
C HIS A 982 -1.29 -53.82 20.90
N TYR A 983 -1.45 -53.92 19.57
CA TYR A 983 -0.81 -53.01 18.62
C TYR A 983 -1.63 -51.73 18.48
N PHE A 984 -0.98 -50.59 18.70
CA PHE A 984 -1.51 -49.27 18.42
C PHE A 984 -0.36 -48.32 18.05
N GLU A 985 -0.70 -47.23 17.38
CA GLU A 985 0.22 -46.16 17.03
C GLU A 985 0.09 -45.05 18.07
N ALA A 986 1.21 -44.70 18.71
CA ALA A 986 1.30 -43.53 19.59
C ALA A 986 1.62 -42.30 18.73
N VAL A 987 0.60 -41.47 18.46
CA VAL A 987 0.70 -40.30 17.58
C VAL A 987 0.67 -39.02 18.41
N GLU A 988 1.66 -38.12 18.22
CA GLU A 988 1.68 -36.83 18.93
C GLU A 988 0.52 -35.95 18.45
N ALA A 989 -0.29 -35.42 19.36
CA ALA A 989 -1.53 -34.70 19.05
C ALA A 989 -1.25 -33.43 18.22
N LEU A 990 -0.28 -32.62 18.65
CA LEU A 990 0.15 -31.37 18.01
C LEU A 990 1.67 -31.37 17.71
N SER A 991 2.13 -30.55 16.78
CA SER A 991 3.51 -30.49 16.32
C SER A 991 4.42 -29.76 17.31
N SER A 992 5.73 -29.73 17.04
CA SER A 992 6.70 -29.04 17.90
C SER A 992 6.49 -27.53 18.03
N LYS A 993 5.60 -26.96 17.21
CA LYS A 993 5.15 -25.57 17.32
C LYS A 993 4.36 -25.31 18.60
N TYR A 994 3.68 -26.32 19.12
CA TYR A 994 2.79 -26.22 20.30
C TYR A 994 3.31 -27.01 21.50
N PHE A 995 4.18 -28.01 21.28
CA PHE A 995 4.85 -28.77 22.33
C PHE A 995 6.36 -28.84 22.03
N ASP A 996 7.19 -28.04 22.69
CA ASP A 996 8.65 -28.01 22.55
C ASP A 996 9.42 -28.84 23.60
N GLU A 997 8.76 -29.34 24.64
CA GLU A 997 9.33 -30.30 25.63
C GLU A 997 8.94 -31.77 25.35
N GLU A 998 9.76 -32.71 25.82
CA GLU A 998 9.55 -34.17 25.69
C GLU A 998 8.74 -34.72 26.89
N HIS A 999 7.48 -35.13 26.65
CA HIS A 999 6.60 -35.72 27.67
C HIS A 999 5.62 -36.73 27.02
N GLU A 1000 5.10 -37.70 27.78
CA GLU A 1000 4.13 -38.70 27.30
C GLU A 1000 2.69 -38.16 27.10
N VAL A 1001 2.31 -37.09 27.80
CA VAL A 1001 0.95 -36.51 27.77
C VAL A 1001 0.48 -36.08 26.38
N PRO A 1002 1.29 -35.43 25.51
CA PRO A 1002 0.82 -34.99 24.19
C PRO A 1002 0.54 -36.12 23.18
N PHE A 1003 0.59 -37.41 23.55
CA PHE A 1003 0.39 -38.53 22.62
C PHE A 1003 -1.03 -39.10 22.66
N LEU A 1004 -1.51 -39.59 21.52
CA LEU A 1004 -2.80 -40.27 21.33
C LEU A 1004 -2.59 -41.76 21.02
N ALA A 1005 -3.48 -42.61 21.55
CA ALA A 1005 -3.54 -44.05 21.29
C ALA A 1005 -4.54 -44.34 20.16
N LEU A 1006 -4.02 -44.55 18.94
CA LEU A 1006 -4.83 -44.75 17.74
C LEU A 1006 -4.60 -46.13 17.12
N CYS A 1007 -5.64 -46.73 16.54
CA CYS A 1007 -5.47 -47.90 15.69
C CYS A 1007 -4.72 -47.50 14.39
N PRO A 1008 -4.11 -48.44 13.65
CA PRO A 1008 -3.29 -48.13 12.48
C PRO A 1008 -4.02 -47.30 11.41
N LEU A 1009 -5.31 -47.57 11.19
CA LEU A 1009 -6.14 -46.84 10.22
C LEU A 1009 -6.37 -45.39 10.66
N CYS A 1010 -6.87 -45.19 11.89
CA CYS A 1010 -7.09 -43.85 12.43
C CYS A 1010 -5.80 -43.04 12.54
N ALA A 1011 -4.67 -43.70 12.87
CA ALA A 1011 -3.37 -43.06 12.95
C ALA A 1011 -2.89 -42.55 11.58
N ALA A 1012 -3.04 -43.35 10.52
CA ALA A 1012 -2.67 -42.95 9.17
C ALA A 1012 -3.53 -41.77 8.68
N MET A 1013 -4.85 -41.84 8.89
CA MET A 1013 -5.77 -40.75 8.52
C MET A 1013 -5.45 -39.46 9.30
N TYR A 1014 -5.16 -39.57 10.59
CA TYR A 1014 -4.80 -38.44 11.43
C TYR A 1014 -3.48 -37.78 10.98
N GLN A 1015 -2.48 -38.58 10.61
CA GLN A 1015 -1.23 -38.03 10.08
C GLN A 1015 -1.42 -37.32 8.73
N GLU A 1016 -2.29 -37.83 7.86
CA GLU A 1016 -2.51 -37.23 6.54
C GLU A 1016 -3.36 -35.96 6.59
N PHE A 1017 -4.50 -35.99 7.31
CA PHE A 1017 -5.50 -34.92 7.27
C PHE A 1017 -5.38 -33.89 8.39
N VAL A 1018 -4.66 -34.21 9.48
CA VAL A 1018 -4.48 -33.28 10.61
C VAL A 1018 -3.03 -32.81 10.70
N LYS A 1019 -2.04 -33.72 10.61
CA LYS A 1019 -0.63 -33.32 10.82
C LYS A 1019 0.05 -32.65 9.63
N ARG A 1020 -0.46 -32.83 8.41
CA ARG A 1020 0.08 -32.16 7.20
C ARG A 1020 -0.64 -30.87 6.85
N ASP A 1021 -1.76 -30.58 7.52
CA ASP A 1021 -2.58 -29.39 7.29
C ASP A 1021 -2.48 -28.45 8.51
N GLU A 1022 -1.77 -27.33 8.33
CA GLU A 1022 -1.54 -26.36 9.40
C GLU A 1022 -2.83 -25.70 9.91
N GLU A 1023 -3.86 -25.58 9.08
CA GLU A 1023 -5.15 -24.99 9.45
C GLU A 1023 -5.95 -25.96 10.33
N GLN A 1024 -5.97 -27.24 9.97
CA GLN A 1024 -6.62 -28.29 10.77
C GLN A 1024 -5.90 -28.52 12.10
N GLU A 1025 -4.56 -28.49 12.11
CA GLU A 1025 -3.79 -28.58 13.35
C GLU A 1025 -4.05 -27.37 14.28
N ALA A 1026 -4.18 -26.15 13.71
CA ALA A 1026 -4.54 -24.96 14.48
C ALA A 1026 -5.98 -25.00 15.05
N LYS A 1027 -6.95 -25.50 14.27
CA LYS A 1027 -8.33 -25.73 14.74
C LYS A 1027 -8.37 -26.72 15.90
N LEU A 1028 -7.61 -27.82 15.79
CA LEU A 1028 -7.51 -28.79 16.86
C LEU A 1028 -6.86 -28.22 18.12
N HIS A 1029 -5.79 -27.42 17.98
CA HIS A 1029 -5.17 -26.72 19.11
C HIS A 1029 -6.17 -25.81 19.84
N HIS A 1030 -6.95 -25.01 19.09
CA HIS A 1030 -7.99 -24.16 19.67
C HIS A 1030 -9.09 -24.97 20.36
N ALA A 1031 -9.48 -26.12 19.79
CA ALA A 1031 -10.49 -27.01 20.38
C ALA A 1031 -9.99 -27.71 21.66
N LEU A 1032 -8.71 -28.09 21.72
CA LEU A 1032 -8.07 -28.66 22.91
C LEU A 1032 -7.93 -27.64 24.05
N GLN A 1033 -7.67 -26.36 23.74
CA GLN A 1033 -7.59 -25.28 24.74
C GLN A 1033 -8.95 -24.97 25.38
N ASN A 1034 -10.01 -24.92 24.57
CA ASN A 1034 -11.36 -24.55 25.01
C ASN A 1034 -12.23 -25.74 25.40
N MET A 1035 -11.60 -26.86 25.76
CA MET A 1035 -12.26 -28.15 25.96
C MET A 1035 -13.05 -28.18 27.29
N GLU A 1036 -14.38 -28.23 27.19
CA GLU A 1036 -15.32 -28.35 28.34
C GLU A 1036 -15.76 -29.80 28.63
N LYS A 1037 -15.64 -30.72 27.64
CA LYS A 1037 -16.00 -32.14 27.73
C LYS A 1037 -14.81 -33.01 27.35
N SER A 1038 -14.79 -34.28 27.75
CA SER A 1038 -13.70 -35.25 27.47
C SER A 1038 -13.60 -35.70 26.00
N GLU A 1039 -14.16 -34.95 25.05
CA GLU A 1039 -14.21 -35.30 23.63
C GLU A 1039 -14.04 -34.06 22.73
N VAL A 1040 -13.15 -34.15 21.73
CA VAL A 1040 -12.77 -33.06 20.83
C VAL A 1040 -13.13 -33.41 19.39
N PRO A 1041 -13.84 -32.56 18.65
CA PRO A 1041 -14.15 -32.82 17.24
C PRO A 1041 -12.88 -32.77 16.38
N VAL A 1042 -12.77 -33.70 15.43
CA VAL A 1042 -11.70 -33.76 14.43
C VAL A 1042 -12.27 -34.18 13.08
N THR A 1043 -11.78 -33.56 12.01
CA THR A 1043 -12.17 -33.90 10.63
C THR A 1043 -11.06 -34.69 9.97
N LEU A 1044 -11.37 -35.90 9.49
CA LEU A 1044 -10.42 -36.78 8.77
C LEU A 1044 -10.89 -36.94 7.31
N GLY A 1045 -10.59 -35.96 6.47
CA GLY A 1045 -11.10 -35.90 5.09
C GLY A 1045 -12.59 -35.56 5.07
N GLU A 1046 -13.43 -36.45 4.51
CA GLU A 1046 -14.90 -36.29 4.49
C GLU A 1046 -15.59 -36.78 5.78
N TRP A 1047 -14.82 -37.34 6.74
CA TRP A 1047 -15.36 -37.95 7.95
C TRP A 1047 -15.26 -36.98 9.13
N GLU A 1048 -16.41 -36.54 9.65
CA GLU A 1048 -16.50 -35.81 10.91
C GLU A 1048 -16.54 -36.81 12.08
N THR A 1049 -15.54 -36.74 12.97
CA THR A 1049 -15.43 -37.63 14.13
C THR A 1049 -14.87 -36.88 15.33
N SER A 1050 -14.47 -37.60 16.37
CA SER A 1050 -13.97 -37.03 17.62
C SER A 1050 -12.84 -37.84 18.24
N VAL A 1051 -11.94 -37.16 18.95
CA VAL A 1051 -10.95 -37.78 19.85
C VAL A 1051 -11.54 -37.80 21.25
N ARG A 1052 -11.74 -38.99 21.83
CA ARG A 1052 -12.26 -39.17 23.19
C ARG A 1052 -11.11 -39.44 24.16
N PHE A 1053 -11.11 -38.72 25.26
CA PHE A 1053 -10.12 -38.82 26.33
C PHE A 1053 -10.74 -39.46 27.57
N VAL A 1054 -9.94 -40.24 28.29
CA VAL A 1054 -10.26 -40.57 29.69
C VAL A 1054 -10.02 -39.33 30.56
N GLU A 1055 -10.81 -39.15 31.61
CA GLU A 1055 -10.79 -37.96 32.47
C GLU A 1055 -9.36 -37.58 32.92
N ARG A 1056 -8.56 -38.58 33.31
CA ARG A 1056 -7.17 -38.39 33.71
C ARG A 1056 -6.28 -37.83 32.59
N HIS A 1057 -6.38 -38.37 31.37
CA HIS A 1057 -5.60 -37.89 30.22
C HIS A 1057 -6.05 -36.47 29.83
N TRP A 1058 -7.35 -36.21 29.87
CA TRP A 1058 -7.91 -34.88 29.59
C TRP A 1058 -7.39 -33.79 30.54
N LEU A 1059 -7.40 -34.05 31.86
CA LEU A 1059 -6.89 -33.11 32.86
C LEU A 1059 -5.39 -32.86 32.71
N ASP A 1060 -4.61 -33.91 32.42
CA ASP A 1060 -3.16 -33.81 32.22
C ASP A 1060 -2.86 -32.99 30.93
N MET A 1061 -3.59 -33.22 29.83
CA MET A 1061 -3.46 -32.46 28.57
C MET A 1061 -3.78 -30.97 28.74
N LYS A 1062 -4.88 -30.64 29.44
CA LYS A 1062 -5.26 -29.25 29.75
C LYS A 1062 -4.22 -28.54 30.62
N THR A 1063 -3.51 -29.28 31.46
CA THR A 1063 -2.45 -28.73 32.32
C THR A 1063 -1.22 -28.38 31.49
N VAL A 1064 -0.79 -29.28 30.59
CA VAL A 1064 0.35 -29.01 29.69
C VAL A 1064 0.07 -27.83 28.76
N LEU A 1065 -1.13 -27.76 28.17
CA LEU A 1065 -1.49 -26.66 27.26
C LEU A 1065 -1.54 -25.28 27.94
N ASN A 1066 -1.89 -25.22 29.23
CA ASN A 1066 -1.91 -23.97 29.99
C ASN A 1066 -0.49 -23.47 30.34
N VAL A 1067 0.50 -24.36 30.45
CA VAL A 1067 1.90 -23.99 30.76
C VAL A 1067 2.57 -23.28 29.57
N TYR A 1068 2.10 -23.47 28.33
CA TYR A 1068 2.61 -22.77 27.13
C TYR A 1068 2.00 -21.38 26.88
N GLN A 1069 1.01 -20.96 27.70
CA GLN A 1069 0.35 -19.64 27.55
C GLN A 1069 1.04 -18.52 28.35
N GLU A 1070 1.91 -18.85 29.31
CA GLU A 1070 2.81 -17.92 30.02
C GLU A 1070 4.20 -17.93 29.38
#